data_AF-A0A2T7U8Y0-F1
#
_entry.id   AF-A0A2T7U8Y0-F1
#
_cell.length_a   1.000
_cell.length_b   1.000
_cell.length_c   1.000
_cell.angle_alpha   90.00
_cell.angle_beta   90.00
_cell.angle_gamma   90.00
#
_symmetry.space_group_name_H-M   'P 1'
#
loop_
_entity.id
_entity.type
_entity.pdbx_description
1 polymer ?
#
loop_
_entity_poly.entity_id
_entity_poly.type
_entity_poly.pdbx_seq_one_letter_code
_entity_poly.pdbx_strand_id
1 'polypeptide(L)'
;MNLLKVAAILDDFSFSCFSPDCELLQLQPHCWLNQLLDFKPDILFVESAWFGDMGLWHGKLTHHSQEMTDLLLYCKKIGIKNIFWCKEDPVDFHRFIGVAEKFDFVFTTDIQCIPLYKRLLGHSRVHLLPFAGQPKFHNPIQKFKRENSACFAGSYYVRYPQRTRDLDAIFESVNLIYPMVIYDRYHGSSDLNYKFPDKFNDFIVGYLPSNEIDRAYKGYALGINLNTIKNSESMFARRIFELLACGTVTVSNESPGLHFLFGQLILVSDHHDVLLELLGKVSKQPLMLSKLALAGLRKVMLEHTYSHRLGTVMQKVFDVDQGPLLPCVFVIAHALKHDDFNRLQSMLINQTEVNWHALILISENFNINAFTFDPRIQVLRASEVAEVAVSDFVDQEAWVAGMSASDYYGPNYLLDLILGTRYSKALAFGKAGFFDASSGAPVLLHQDLCYFEIKKIKPRSGIFAFELMNAMKFSDWVNAMEADTALDVGEQGQALDCFNYCLGAFSVGLSAHEVSPCVDDLLIDTGQSMDALYEKADAMGVHIPAWLGKPAWRLQKLADAFGAAGEGEALHGSLDKFGWHLVSEIHDGDFASIWAENTVPVDELGGAAGLKFHVVEGPGLPVELLVRFETEGGQLLAELKFETNSNQQWVVPDGAAHVRLGWRVFSSGTTRIMRFALTWL
;
A
#
# COMPACT_ATOMS: atom_id res chain seq x y z
N MET A 1 1.18 14.94 -22.78
CA MET A 1 -0.22 15.13 -22.34
C MET A 1 -0.25 16.20 -21.26
N ASN A 2 -1.31 17.00 -21.15
CA ASN A 2 -1.46 17.89 -19.98
C ASN A 2 -1.62 17.03 -18.73
N LEU A 3 -0.95 17.41 -17.64
CA LEU A 3 -1.12 16.78 -16.32
C LEU A 3 -2.59 16.89 -15.89
N LEU A 4 -3.13 15.83 -15.29
CA LEU A 4 -4.48 15.80 -14.74
C LEU A 4 -4.65 16.92 -13.72
N LYS A 5 -5.70 17.75 -13.86
CA LYS A 5 -6.04 18.79 -12.90
C LYS A 5 -7.05 18.29 -11.90
N VAL A 6 -6.64 18.20 -10.63
CA VAL A 6 -7.44 17.66 -9.54
C VAL A 6 -7.72 18.76 -8.53
N ALA A 7 -8.99 19.16 -8.39
CA ALA A 7 -9.40 19.91 -7.21
C ALA A 7 -9.70 18.91 -6.09
N ALA A 8 -9.19 19.14 -4.88
CA ALA A 8 -9.18 18.13 -3.85
C ALA A 8 -9.49 18.65 -2.44
N ILE A 9 -9.98 17.75 -1.60
CA ILE A 9 -10.09 17.92 -0.15
C ILE A 9 -9.44 16.70 0.48
N LEU A 10 -8.17 16.86 0.86
CA LEU A 10 -7.30 15.81 1.40
C LEU A 10 -6.66 16.25 2.72
N ASP A 11 -6.46 15.35 3.66
CA ASP A 11 -5.53 15.56 4.76
C ASP A 11 -4.09 15.67 4.21
N ASP A 12 -3.22 16.40 4.90
CA ASP A 12 -1.88 16.79 4.44
C ASP A 12 -1.02 15.62 3.93
N PHE A 13 -1.15 14.45 4.56
CA PHE A 13 -0.42 13.24 4.16
C PHE A 13 -0.84 12.76 2.76
N SER A 14 -2.15 12.66 2.50
CA SER A 14 -2.67 12.26 1.20
C SER A 14 -2.38 13.32 0.13
N PHE A 15 -2.54 14.61 0.47
CA PHE A 15 -2.19 15.72 -0.43
C PHE A 15 -0.73 15.62 -0.89
N SER A 16 0.18 15.48 0.07
CA SER A 16 1.61 15.35 -0.21
C SER A 16 1.90 14.15 -1.12
N CYS A 17 1.20 13.03 -0.91
CA CYS A 17 1.36 11.83 -1.71
C CYS A 17 0.88 11.96 -3.16
N PHE A 18 -0.23 12.65 -3.44
CA PHE A 18 -0.77 12.79 -4.80
C PHE A 18 -0.17 13.97 -5.59
N SER A 19 0.25 15.04 -4.90
CA SER A 19 0.75 16.27 -5.52
C SER A 19 1.92 16.12 -6.52
N PRO A 20 2.80 15.10 -6.44
CA PRO A 20 3.89 14.96 -7.42
C PRO A 20 3.43 14.44 -8.78
N ASP A 21 2.28 13.77 -8.86
CA ASP A 21 1.84 13.02 -10.04
C ASP A 21 0.64 13.68 -10.76
N CYS A 22 0.16 14.83 -10.27
CA CYS A 22 -0.92 15.61 -10.89
C CYS A 22 -0.82 17.10 -10.56
N GLU A 23 -1.54 17.94 -11.29
CA GLU A 23 -1.75 19.33 -10.88
C GLU A 23 -2.86 19.34 -9.82
N LEU A 24 -2.48 19.50 -8.55
CA LEU A 24 -3.37 19.32 -7.40
C LEU A 24 -3.68 20.66 -6.72
N LEU A 25 -4.96 21.02 -6.62
CA LEU A 25 -5.44 22.19 -5.90
C LEU A 25 -6.23 21.77 -4.66
N GLN A 26 -5.76 22.14 -3.49
CA GLN A 26 -6.48 21.95 -2.24
C GLN A 26 -7.58 23.03 -2.08
N LEU A 27 -8.85 22.61 -2.01
CA LEU A 27 -9.98 23.52 -1.89
C LEU A 27 -10.17 24.02 -0.47
N GLN A 28 -10.61 25.27 -0.33
CA GLN A 28 -10.97 25.90 0.94
C GLN A 28 -12.47 26.14 1.00
N PRO A 29 -13.12 25.91 2.16
CA PRO A 29 -14.57 25.97 2.27
C PRO A 29 -15.16 27.36 2.00
N HIS A 30 -14.40 28.43 2.23
CA HIS A 30 -14.88 29.80 2.09
C HIS A 30 -14.69 30.40 0.68
N CYS A 31 -13.90 29.77 -0.20
CA CYS A 31 -13.58 30.31 -1.52
C CYS A 31 -13.52 29.26 -2.65
N TRP A 32 -14.01 28.03 -2.41
CA TRP A 32 -13.99 26.93 -3.37
C TRP A 32 -14.54 27.30 -4.75
N LEU A 33 -15.57 28.15 -4.83
CA LEU A 33 -16.19 28.52 -6.11
C LEU A 33 -15.22 29.27 -7.02
N ASN A 34 -14.52 30.28 -6.49
CA ASN A 34 -13.53 31.03 -7.25
C ASN A 34 -12.35 30.13 -7.62
N GLN A 35 -11.90 29.28 -6.68
CA GLN A 35 -10.86 28.29 -6.92
C GLN A 35 -11.20 27.36 -8.10
N LEU A 36 -12.43 26.85 -8.17
CA LEU A 36 -12.87 26.01 -9.29
C LEU A 36 -12.95 26.77 -10.62
N LEU A 37 -13.41 28.03 -10.60
CA LEU A 37 -13.53 28.86 -11.80
C LEU A 37 -12.17 29.18 -12.42
N ASP A 38 -11.17 29.46 -11.58
CA ASP A 38 -9.81 29.80 -12.01
C ASP A 38 -9.03 28.54 -12.44
N PHE A 39 -9.11 27.48 -11.64
CA PHE A 39 -8.31 26.28 -11.83
C PHE A 39 -8.82 25.37 -12.95
N LYS A 40 -10.15 25.29 -13.11
CA LYS A 40 -10.85 24.45 -14.09
C LYS A 40 -10.39 22.98 -14.02
N PRO A 41 -10.66 22.29 -12.90
CA PRO A 41 -10.23 20.91 -12.72
C PRO A 41 -10.99 19.93 -13.62
N ASP A 42 -10.34 18.81 -13.93
CA ASP A 42 -10.95 17.67 -14.62
C ASP A 42 -11.83 16.86 -13.65
N ILE A 43 -11.41 16.76 -12.38
CA ILE A 43 -12.11 16.04 -11.31
C ILE A 43 -12.11 16.80 -9.99
N LEU A 44 -13.15 16.52 -9.18
CA LEU A 44 -13.16 16.80 -7.75
C LEU A 44 -12.85 15.50 -7.00
N PHE A 45 -11.77 15.48 -6.21
CA PHE A 45 -11.34 14.31 -5.43
C PHE A 45 -11.35 14.60 -3.93
N VAL A 46 -12.32 14.04 -3.21
CA VAL A 46 -12.50 14.26 -1.77
C VAL A 46 -12.21 12.96 -1.05
N GLU A 47 -11.35 12.98 -0.03
CA GLU A 47 -11.20 11.81 0.83
C GLU A 47 -12.09 11.90 2.08
N SER A 48 -12.17 10.81 2.84
CA SER A 48 -12.67 10.81 4.22
C SER A 48 -11.72 11.59 5.15
N ALA A 49 -11.62 12.90 4.93
CA ALA A 49 -10.68 13.80 5.58
C ALA A 49 -11.15 14.16 6.99
N TRP A 50 -10.20 14.22 7.93
CA TRP A 50 -10.47 14.66 9.30
C TRP A 50 -10.28 16.16 9.47
N PHE A 51 -9.31 16.73 8.76
CA PHE A 51 -8.88 18.11 8.89
C PHE A 51 -8.92 18.84 7.54
N GLY A 52 -8.61 18.15 6.44
CA GLY A 52 -8.42 18.77 5.13
C GLY A 52 -7.32 19.83 5.16
N ASP A 53 -7.45 20.87 4.33
CA ASP A 53 -6.46 21.98 4.24
C ASP A 53 -6.24 22.67 5.60
N MET A 54 -5.12 22.40 6.27
CA MET A 54 -4.75 23.08 7.52
C MET A 54 -5.86 23.05 8.59
N GLY A 55 -6.72 22.03 8.61
CA GLY A 55 -7.86 21.92 9.53
C GLY A 55 -9.14 22.65 9.11
N LEU A 56 -9.18 23.33 7.97
CA LEU A 56 -10.34 24.12 7.53
C LEU A 56 -11.59 23.28 7.24
N TRP A 57 -11.42 21.98 6.96
CA TRP A 57 -12.52 21.04 6.71
C TRP A 57 -12.91 20.21 7.93
N HIS A 58 -12.33 20.50 9.10
CA HIS A 58 -12.60 19.74 10.32
C HIS A 58 -14.09 19.65 10.64
N GLY A 59 -14.61 18.42 10.77
CA GLY A 59 -16.02 18.11 11.00
C GLY A 59 -16.98 18.41 9.83
N LYS A 60 -16.59 19.25 8.85
CA LYS A 60 -17.49 19.72 7.77
C LYS A 60 -18.01 18.61 6.86
N LEU A 61 -17.23 17.55 6.65
CA LEU A 61 -17.62 16.39 5.85
C LEU A 61 -18.71 15.56 6.56
N THR A 62 -18.42 15.16 7.79
CA THR A 62 -19.29 14.28 8.59
C THR A 62 -20.57 14.98 9.05
N HIS A 63 -20.55 16.31 9.18
CA HIS A 63 -21.73 17.11 9.49
C HIS A 63 -22.51 17.58 8.25
N HIS A 64 -22.13 17.14 7.04
CA HIS A 64 -22.80 17.52 5.80
C HIS A 64 -22.95 19.04 5.63
N SER A 65 -21.86 19.78 5.86
CA SER A 65 -21.84 21.24 5.76
C SER A 65 -22.47 21.78 4.47
N GLN A 66 -23.01 23.00 4.54
CA GLN A 66 -23.63 23.65 3.39
C GLN A 66 -22.61 23.85 2.27
N GLU A 67 -21.37 24.19 2.60
CA GLU A 67 -20.28 24.40 1.64
C GLU A 67 -19.99 23.13 0.82
N MET A 68 -19.96 21.96 1.46
CA MET A 68 -19.80 20.68 0.76
C MET A 68 -21.00 20.39 -0.15
N THR A 69 -22.21 20.68 0.32
CA THR A 69 -23.43 20.47 -0.47
C THR A 69 -23.45 21.38 -1.70
N ASP A 70 -23.12 22.66 -1.54
CA ASP A 70 -23.08 23.63 -2.62
C ASP A 70 -21.97 23.32 -3.64
N LEU A 71 -20.80 22.89 -3.16
CA LEU A 71 -19.68 22.43 -3.99
C LEU A 71 -20.12 21.28 -4.90
N LEU A 72 -20.72 20.23 -4.33
CA LEU A 72 -21.17 19.06 -5.10
C LEU A 72 -22.29 19.42 -6.10
N LEU A 73 -23.24 20.26 -5.69
CA LEU A 73 -24.29 20.76 -6.59
C LEU A 73 -23.71 21.55 -7.76
N TYR A 74 -22.70 22.37 -7.50
CA TYR A 74 -22.01 23.12 -8.54
C TYR A 74 -21.25 22.21 -9.50
N CYS A 75 -20.42 21.29 -8.99
CA CYS A 75 -19.69 20.33 -9.81
C CYS A 75 -20.64 19.52 -10.72
N LYS A 76 -21.76 19.05 -10.17
CA LYS A 76 -22.80 18.36 -10.93
C LYS A 76 -23.40 19.23 -12.04
N LYS A 77 -23.66 20.53 -11.75
CA LYS A 77 -24.21 21.47 -12.74
C LYS A 77 -23.28 21.71 -13.92
N ILE A 78 -21.97 21.74 -13.69
CA ILE A 78 -20.97 22.02 -14.75
C ILE A 78 -20.31 20.76 -15.31
N GLY A 79 -20.69 19.57 -14.83
CA GLY A 79 -20.22 18.29 -15.35
C GLY A 79 -18.86 17.81 -14.83
N ILE A 80 -18.33 18.39 -13.75
CA ILE A 80 -17.12 17.88 -13.09
C ILE A 80 -17.46 16.57 -12.39
N LYS A 81 -16.74 15.50 -12.73
CA LYS A 81 -16.84 14.21 -12.03
C LYS A 81 -16.32 14.37 -10.61
N ASN A 82 -17.12 13.94 -9.64
CA ASN A 82 -16.76 14.01 -8.23
C ASN A 82 -16.57 12.61 -7.65
N ILE A 83 -15.51 12.48 -6.87
CA ILE A 83 -15.00 11.22 -6.35
C ILE A 83 -14.88 11.32 -4.83
N PHE A 84 -15.36 10.30 -4.12
CA PHE A 84 -15.11 10.14 -2.69
C PHE A 84 -14.17 8.96 -2.44
N TRP A 85 -13.02 9.17 -1.81
CA TRP A 85 -12.10 8.11 -1.39
C TRP A 85 -12.14 7.90 0.13
N CYS A 86 -12.74 6.82 0.58
CA CYS A 86 -12.77 6.48 2.00
C CYS A 86 -11.48 5.75 2.39
N LYS A 87 -10.56 6.47 3.03
CA LYS A 87 -9.28 5.94 3.52
C LYS A 87 -9.36 5.29 4.90
N GLU A 88 -10.44 5.52 5.63
CA GLU A 88 -10.64 5.05 7.00
C GLU A 88 -11.47 3.75 7.05
N ASP A 89 -11.86 3.20 5.90
CA ASP A 89 -12.56 1.93 5.84
C ASP A 89 -11.66 0.76 6.31
N PRO A 90 -12.22 -0.27 6.96
CA PRO A 90 -13.64 -0.41 7.33
C PRO A 90 -14.05 0.35 8.61
N VAL A 91 -13.11 0.89 9.38
CA VAL A 91 -13.36 1.40 10.75
C VAL A 91 -14.40 2.52 10.77
N ASP A 92 -14.25 3.52 9.90
CA ASP A 92 -15.15 4.67 9.85
C ASP A 92 -16.14 4.62 8.66
N PHE A 93 -16.36 3.45 8.06
CA PHE A 93 -17.32 3.27 6.97
C PHE A 93 -18.67 3.93 7.27
N HIS A 94 -19.19 3.69 8.46
CA HIS A 94 -20.47 4.23 8.89
C HIS A 94 -20.44 5.73 9.14
N ARG A 95 -19.31 6.29 9.54
CA ARG A 95 -19.17 7.72 9.70
C ARG A 95 -19.26 8.46 8.36
N PHE A 96 -18.76 7.84 7.28
CA PHE A 96 -18.61 8.50 5.99
C PHE A 96 -19.62 8.07 4.91
N ILE A 97 -20.37 6.97 5.08
CA ILE A 97 -21.33 6.51 4.05
C ILE A 97 -22.37 7.57 3.66
N GLY A 98 -22.83 8.38 4.60
CA GLY A 98 -23.81 9.46 4.34
C GLY A 98 -23.23 10.63 3.53
N VAL A 99 -21.90 10.81 3.49
CA VAL A 99 -21.28 11.79 2.60
C VAL A 99 -20.91 11.14 1.27
N ALA A 100 -20.43 9.90 1.30
CA ALA A 100 -20.10 9.10 0.11
C ALA A 100 -21.29 8.99 -0.86
N GLU A 101 -22.53 8.90 -0.37
CA GLU A 101 -23.73 8.80 -1.22
C GLU A 101 -23.99 10.00 -2.12
N LYS A 102 -23.37 11.14 -1.83
CA LYS A 102 -23.54 12.37 -2.61
C LYS A 102 -22.59 12.43 -3.81
N PHE A 103 -21.68 11.45 -3.95
CA PHE A 103 -20.66 11.42 -4.97
C PHE A 103 -20.99 10.49 -6.15
N ASP A 104 -20.45 10.80 -7.33
CA ASP A 104 -20.64 9.99 -8.54
C ASP A 104 -19.90 8.65 -8.43
N PHE A 105 -18.69 8.67 -7.87
CA PHE A 105 -17.81 7.51 -7.69
C PHE A 105 -17.34 7.42 -6.23
N VAL A 106 -17.30 6.20 -5.72
CA VAL A 106 -16.73 5.91 -4.40
C VAL A 106 -15.55 4.96 -4.54
N PHE A 107 -14.43 5.31 -3.92
CA PHE A 107 -13.28 4.45 -3.77
C PHE A 107 -13.10 4.11 -2.29
N THR A 108 -12.66 2.90 -1.99
CA THR A 108 -12.39 2.43 -0.63
C THR A 108 -11.02 1.77 -0.56
N THR A 109 -10.34 1.88 0.58
CA THR A 109 -9.10 1.13 0.86
C THR A 109 -9.34 -0.34 1.20
N ASP A 110 -10.58 -0.69 1.56
CA ASP A 110 -10.96 -2.03 2.00
C ASP A 110 -11.85 -2.74 0.97
N ILE A 111 -11.34 -3.82 0.38
CA ILE A 111 -12.06 -4.59 -0.64
C ILE A 111 -13.37 -5.18 -0.11
N GLN A 112 -13.42 -5.52 1.19
CA GLN A 112 -14.60 -6.10 1.82
C GLN A 112 -15.75 -5.08 1.97
N CYS A 113 -15.47 -3.77 1.94
CA CYS A 113 -16.48 -2.71 1.96
C CYS A 113 -17.22 -2.55 0.62
N ILE A 114 -16.64 -2.98 -0.50
CA ILE A 114 -17.21 -2.75 -1.85
C ILE A 114 -18.64 -3.28 -2.00
N PRO A 115 -18.96 -4.54 -1.64
CA PRO A 115 -20.32 -5.04 -1.78
C PRO A 115 -21.34 -4.27 -0.94
N LEU A 116 -20.92 -3.80 0.25
CA LEU A 116 -21.77 -3.02 1.15
C LEU A 116 -22.04 -1.62 0.58
N TYR A 117 -21.02 -0.92 0.09
CA TYR A 117 -21.21 0.34 -0.65
C TYR A 117 -22.16 0.16 -1.83
N LYS A 118 -21.92 -0.83 -2.72
CA LYS A 118 -22.78 -1.06 -3.90
C LYS A 118 -24.24 -1.26 -3.49
N ARG A 119 -24.48 -1.97 -2.38
CA ARG A 119 -25.81 -2.18 -1.79
C ARG A 119 -26.44 -0.87 -1.30
N LEU A 120 -25.72 -0.12 -0.47
CA LEU A 120 -26.25 1.05 0.24
C LEU A 120 -26.42 2.26 -0.70
N LEU A 121 -25.56 2.38 -1.71
CA LEU A 121 -25.58 3.46 -2.70
C LEU A 121 -26.49 3.17 -3.89
N GLY A 122 -26.80 1.89 -4.15
CA GLY A 122 -27.65 1.48 -5.26
C GLY A 122 -27.00 1.58 -6.65
N HIS A 123 -25.67 1.67 -6.72
CA HIS A 123 -24.91 1.70 -7.97
C HIS A 123 -23.58 0.95 -7.88
N SER A 124 -23.01 0.59 -9.04
CA SER A 124 -21.79 -0.21 -9.15
C SER A 124 -20.49 0.59 -9.24
N ARG A 125 -20.55 1.93 -9.32
CA ARG A 125 -19.39 2.85 -9.38
C ARG A 125 -18.66 2.95 -8.02
N VAL A 126 -18.26 1.80 -7.51
CA VAL A 126 -17.59 1.60 -6.23
C VAL A 126 -16.36 0.74 -6.51
N HIS A 127 -15.18 1.27 -6.21
CA HIS A 127 -13.92 0.68 -6.64
C HIS A 127 -12.91 0.60 -5.49
N LEU A 128 -11.95 -0.32 -5.62
CA LEU A 128 -10.84 -0.43 -4.69
C LEU A 128 -9.77 0.64 -5.01
N LEU A 129 -9.25 1.32 -3.99
CA LEU A 129 -8.08 2.19 -4.10
C LEU A 129 -7.24 2.06 -2.82
N PRO A 130 -6.32 1.08 -2.75
CA PRO A 130 -5.50 0.87 -1.57
C PRO A 130 -4.47 2.00 -1.43
N PHE A 131 -3.84 2.08 -0.27
CA PHE A 131 -2.67 2.93 -0.11
C PHE A 131 -1.51 2.53 -1.04
N ALA A 132 -0.53 3.44 -1.12
CA ALA A 132 0.61 3.35 -2.00
C ALA A 132 1.80 4.12 -1.41
N GLY A 133 2.99 3.92 -1.99
CA GLY A 133 4.17 4.73 -1.76
C GLY A 133 4.26 5.90 -2.74
N GLN A 134 4.85 7.01 -2.31
CA GLN A 134 5.18 8.15 -3.19
C GLN A 134 6.70 8.15 -3.45
N PRO A 135 7.16 7.71 -4.64
CA PRO A 135 8.58 7.58 -4.99
C PRO A 135 9.43 8.85 -4.79
N LYS A 136 8.84 10.04 -4.92
CA LYS A 136 9.54 11.31 -4.66
C LYS A 136 10.09 11.41 -3.23
N PHE A 137 9.37 10.84 -2.26
CA PHE A 137 9.75 10.90 -0.84
C PHE A 137 10.31 9.56 -0.33
N HIS A 138 9.75 8.46 -0.81
CA HIS A 138 10.08 7.10 -0.38
C HIS A 138 10.78 6.37 -1.52
N ASN A 139 12.10 6.22 -1.42
CA ASN A 139 12.93 5.65 -2.47
C ASN A 139 14.23 5.09 -1.88
N PRO A 140 14.95 4.21 -2.59
CA PRO A 140 16.12 3.54 -2.03
C PRO A 140 17.39 4.42 -2.01
N ILE A 141 17.35 5.62 -2.61
CA ILE A 141 18.50 6.55 -2.66
C ILE A 141 18.97 6.84 -1.23
N GLN A 142 20.24 6.52 -0.97
CA GLN A 142 20.81 6.58 0.37
C GLN A 142 21.09 8.03 0.76
N LYS A 143 20.56 8.41 1.91
CA LYS A 143 20.89 9.69 2.59
C LYS A 143 21.71 9.48 3.85
N PHE A 144 21.66 8.26 4.41
CA PHE A 144 22.24 7.90 5.68
C PHE A 144 22.99 6.58 5.52
N LYS A 145 24.02 6.38 6.33
CA LYS A 145 24.57 5.04 6.51
C LYS A 145 23.58 4.21 7.30
N ARG A 146 23.15 3.07 6.75
CA ARG A 146 22.23 2.16 7.44
C ARG A 146 22.88 1.52 8.64
N GLU A 147 22.24 1.64 9.79
CA GLU A 147 22.58 0.94 11.01
C GLU A 147 22.02 -0.49 10.96
N ASN A 148 22.80 -1.47 11.44
CA ASN A 148 22.35 -2.85 11.56
C ASN A 148 21.43 -3.01 12.79
N SER A 149 20.31 -2.30 12.78
CA SER A 149 19.35 -2.18 13.87
C SER A 149 17.94 -2.06 13.30
N ALA A 150 16.94 -2.30 14.13
CA ALA A 150 15.53 -2.15 13.80
C ALA A 150 14.98 -0.83 14.35
N CYS A 151 14.10 -0.17 13.60
CA CYS A 151 13.50 1.10 13.99
C CYS A 151 11.97 1.04 14.01
N PHE A 152 11.38 1.53 15.10
CA PHE A 152 9.94 1.82 15.21
C PHE A 152 9.72 3.32 15.40
N ALA A 153 9.00 3.96 14.47
CA ALA A 153 8.54 5.34 14.62
C ALA A 153 7.02 5.36 14.83
N GLY A 154 6.56 5.54 16.06
CA GLY A 154 5.15 5.33 16.39
C GLY A 154 4.77 5.64 17.83
N SER A 155 3.64 5.08 18.26
CA SER A 155 3.06 5.33 19.58
C SER A 155 2.52 4.03 20.18
N TYR A 156 2.51 3.99 21.51
CA TYR A 156 2.00 2.90 22.32
C TYR A 156 0.56 3.19 22.75
N TYR A 157 -0.42 2.82 21.93
CA TYR A 157 -1.83 3.08 22.23
C TYR A 157 -2.39 2.08 23.24
N VAL A 158 -2.39 2.43 24.53
CA VAL A 158 -2.85 1.56 25.63
C VAL A 158 -4.30 1.07 25.43
N ARG A 159 -5.13 1.91 24.80
CA ARG A 159 -6.53 1.59 24.47
C ARG A 159 -6.74 0.42 23.50
N TYR A 160 -5.69 -0.08 22.84
CA TYR A 160 -5.76 -1.23 21.95
C TYR A 160 -4.93 -2.40 22.52
N PRO A 161 -5.44 -3.16 23.52
CA PRO A 161 -4.68 -4.21 24.20
C PRO A 161 -4.13 -5.29 23.26
N GLN A 162 -4.86 -5.65 22.20
CA GLN A 162 -4.33 -6.60 21.22
C GLN A 162 -3.13 -6.02 20.47
N ARG A 163 -3.25 -4.77 20.01
CA ARG A 163 -2.20 -4.07 19.27
C ARG A 163 -0.95 -3.88 20.13
N THR A 164 -1.10 -3.58 21.41
CA THR A 164 0.05 -3.47 22.33
C THR A 164 0.69 -4.82 22.62
N ARG A 165 -0.09 -5.90 22.78
CA ARG A 165 0.46 -7.27 22.86
C ARG A 165 1.25 -7.67 21.61
N ASP A 166 0.72 -7.37 20.42
CA ASP A 166 1.40 -7.64 19.16
C ASP A 166 2.73 -6.85 19.07
N LEU A 167 2.71 -5.57 19.47
CA LEU A 167 3.90 -4.72 19.48
C LEU A 167 4.96 -5.23 20.45
N ASP A 168 4.55 -5.59 21.67
CA ASP A 168 5.43 -6.18 22.67
C ASP A 168 6.09 -7.46 22.15
N ALA A 169 5.32 -8.37 21.54
CA ALA A 169 5.84 -9.60 20.97
C ALA A 169 6.86 -9.34 19.85
N ILE A 170 6.57 -8.38 18.96
CA ILE A 170 7.49 -7.97 17.89
C ILE A 170 8.79 -7.39 18.48
N PHE A 171 8.68 -6.47 19.43
CA PHE A 171 9.85 -5.85 20.06
C PHE A 171 10.72 -6.89 20.77
N GLU A 172 10.10 -7.82 21.50
CA GLU A 172 10.81 -8.91 22.18
C GLU A 172 11.50 -9.85 21.19
N SER A 173 10.85 -10.23 20.08
CA SER A 173 11.50 -11.05 19.03
C SER A 173 12.64 -10.32 18.33
N VAL A 174 12.43 -9.07 17.94
CA VAL A 174 13.41 -8.28 17.18
C VAL A 174 14.64 -8.00 18.02
N ASN A 175 14.46 -7.60 19.28
CA ASN A 175 15.56 -7.22 20.17
C ASN A 175 16.51 -8.39 20.52
N LEU A 176 16.09 -9.64 20.30
CA LEU A 176 16.97 -10.81 20.44
C LEU A 176 17.96 -10.98 19.30
N ILE A 177 17.70 -10.38 18.14
CA ILE A 177 18.51 -10.55 16.91
C ILE A 177 19.16 -9.24 16.46
N TYR A 178 18.44 -8.12 16.59
CA TYR A 178 18.88 -6.79 16.19
C TYR A 178 18.71 -5.80 17.34
N PRO A 179 19.66 -4.86 17.55
CA PRO A 179 19.41 -3.70 18.40
C PRO A 179 18.18 -2.94 17.91
N MET A 180 17.44 -2.32 18.83
CA MET A 180 16.19 -1.63 18.53
C MET A 180 16.26 -0.14 18.88
N VAL A 181 15.62 0.68 18.05
CA VAL A 181 15.46 2.12 18.23
C VAL A 181 13.98 2.48 18.13
N ILE A 182 13.49 3.29 19.07
CA ILE A 182 12.12 3.79 19.12
C ILE A 182 12.13 5.32 19.02
N TYR A 183 11.46 5.83 17.99
CA TYR A 183 11.03 7.23 17.93
C TYR A 183 9.58 7.33 18.40
N ASP A 184 9.39 7.84 19.61
CA ASP A 184 8.07 7.98 20.23
C ASP A 184 7.41 9.30 19.80
N ARG A 185 6.26 9.21 19.13
CA ARG A 185 5.49 10.38 18.70
C ARG A 185 5.01 11.24 19.87
N TYR A 186 4.86 10.67 21.05
CA TYR A 186 4.42 11.36 22.27
C TYR A 186 5.55 11.51 23.29
N HIS A 187 6.81 11.45 22.85
CA HIS A 187 7.96 11.58 23.74
C HIS A 187 7.89 12.87 24.56
N GLY A 188 7.97 12.74 25.89
CA GLY A 188 7.86 13.86 26.83
C GLY A 188 6.42 14.25 27.20
N SER A 189 5.40 13.62 26.63
CA SER A 189 4.00 13.77 27.05
C SER A 189 3.76 13.13 28.42
N SER A 190 2.90 13.74 29.23
CA SER A 190 2.41 13.16 30.49
C SER A 190 1.18 12.26 30.31
N ASP A 191 0.69 12.09 29.08
CA ASP A 191 -0.49 11.28 28.79
C ASP A 191 -0.18 9.78 28.86
N LEU A 192 -0.70 9.12 29.88
CA LEU A 192 -0.49 7.69 30.13
C LEU A 192 -1.11 6.80 29.04
N ASN A 193 -2.06 7.30 28.24
CA ASN A 193 -2.68 6.54 27.15
C ASN A 193 -1.70 6.22 26.01
N TYR A 194 -0.59 6.95 25.93
CA TYR A 194 0.43 6.82 24.89
C TYR A 194 1.81 6.41 25.41
N LYS A 195 1.97 6.29 26.74
CA LYS A 195 3.26 6.03 27.38
C LYS A 195 3.70 4.59 27.11
N PHE A 196 4.93 4.42 26.63
CA PHE A 196 5.57 3.11 26.52
C PHE A 196 5.84 2.49 27.90
N PRO A 197 5.74 1.16 28.05
CA PRO A 197 6.20 0.45 29.25
C PRO A 197 7.66 0.74 29.59
N ASP A 198 7.99 0.81 30.89
CA ASP A 198 9.33 1.20 31.35
C ASP A 198 10.44 0.26 30.83
N LYS A 199 10.12 -1.00 30.51
CA LYS A 199 11.04 -1.97 29.88
C LYS A 199 11.58 -1.52 28.52
N PHE A 200 10.96 -0.53 27.88
CA PHE A 200 11.39 -0.02 26.57
C PHE A 200 12.11 1.33 26.62
N ASN A 201 12.27 1.95 27.80
CA ASN A 201 12.85 3.30 27.93
C ASN A 201 14.25 3.40 27.31
N ASP A 202 15.08 2.35 27.44
CA ASP A 202 16.45 2.34 26.92
C ASP A 202 16.52 2.33 25.39
N PHE A 203 15.42 1.98 24.70
CA PHE A 203 15.35 2.01 23.23
C PHE A 203 14.78 3.33 22.69
N ILE A 204 14.19 4.17 23.55
CA ILE A 204 13.54 5.42 23.13
C ILE A 204 14.61 6.51 22.96
N VAL A 205 14.76 6.99 21.72
CA VAL A 205 15.77 8.02 21.38
C VAL A 205 15.17 9.42 21.21
N GLY A 206 13.86 9.56 21.39
CA GLY A 206 13.15 10.83 21.37
C GLY A 206 12.00 10.89 20.36
N TYR A 207 11.55 12.11 20.08
CA TYR A 207 10.56 12.43 19.05
C TYR A 207 11.23 12.66 17.69
N LEU A 208 10.62 12.15 16.62
CA LEU A 208 11.04 12.43 15.24
C LEU A 208 9.97 13.26 14.52
N PRO A 209 10.29 14.50 14.09
CA PRO A 209 9.41 15.31 13.27
C PRO A 209 9.02 14.63 11.96
N SER A 210 7.83 14.92 11.43
CA SER A 210 7.33 14.30 10.20
C SER A 210 8.21 14.55 8.98
N ASN A 211 8.86 15.71 8.90
CA ASN A 211 9.80 16.06 7.83
C ASN A 211 11.16 15.34 7.93
N GLU A 212 11.43 14.61 9.02
CA GLU A 212 12.64 13.81 9.24
C GLU A 212 12.35 12.30 9.26
N ILE A 213 11.13 11.89 8.88
CA ILE A 213 10.71 10.48 8.91
C ILE A 213 11.58 9.58 8.02
N ASP A 214 12.24 10.16 7.00
CA ASP A 214 13.16 9.45 6.13
C ASP A 214 14.36 8.86 6.90
N ARG A 215 14.75 9.44 8.04
CA ARG A 215 15.74 8.84 8.94
C ARG A 215 15.27 7.51 9.50
N ALA A 216 14.04 7.43 10.00
CA ALA A 216 13.47 6.18 10.51
C ALA A 216 13.31 5.14 9.40
N TYR A 217 12.97 5.58 8.19
CA TYR A 217 12.67 4.67 7.08
C TYR A 217 13.90 4.21 6.30
N LYS A 218 14.97 5.02 6.22
CA LYS A 218 16.17 4.74 5.43
C LYS A 218 17.42 4.49 6.28
N GLY A 219 17.44 4.90 7.55
CA GLY A 219 18.62 4.85 8.41
C GLY A 219 18.89 3.47 9.04
N TYR A 220 17.99 2.51 8.86
CA TYR A 220 18.01 1.24 9.59
C TYR A 220 17.89 0.05 8.64
N ALA A 221 18.38 -1.11 9.08
CA ALA A 221 18.28 -2.36 8.33
C ALA A 221 16.83 -2.88 8.33
N LEU A 222 16.12 -2.73 9.44
CA LEU A 222 14.72 -3.14 9.57
C LEU A 222 13.82 -1.98 10.00
N GLY A 223 12.62 -1.92 9.43
CA GLY A 223 11.54 -1.05 9.87
C GLY A 223 10.42 -1.86 10.51
N ILE A 224 9.94 -1.43 11.67
CA ILE A 224 8.84 -2.08 12.38
C ILE A 224 7.52 -1.39 12.04
N ASN A 225 6.60 -2.15 11.47
CA ASN A 225 5.23 -1.79 11.21
C ASN A 225 4.28 -2.40 12.24
N LEU A 226 3.12 -1.78 12.40
CA LEU A 226 2.04 -2.33 13.21
C LEU A 226 0.68 -1.92 12.63
N ASN A 227 -0.14 -2.91 12.34
CA ASN A 227 -1.49 -2.76 11.82
C ASN A 227 -2.51 -2.84 12.95
N THR A 228 -3.47 -1.92 12.94
CA THR A 228 -4.65 -1.99 13.82
C THR A 228 -5.74 -2.86 13.19
N ILE A 229 -5.83 -2.88 11.86
CA ILE A 229 -6.83 -3.62 11.10
C ILE A 229 -6.20 -4.94 10.65
N LYS A 230 -6.74 -6.06 11.14
CA LYS A 230 -6.18 -7.40 10.95
C LYS A 230 -7.10 -8.37 10.21
N ASN A 231 -8.27 -7.91 9.76
CA ASN A 231 -9.27 -8.76 9.08
C ASN A 231 -9.50 -8.38 7.61
N SER A 232 -8.77 -7.38 7.11
CA SER A 232 -8.88 -6.89 5.74
C SER A 232 -7.82 -7.52 4.82
N GLU A 233 -8.23 -7.80 3.59
CA GLU A 233 -7.36 -8.30 2.53
C GLU A 233 -6.63 -7.19 1.76
N SER A 234 -6.96 -5.91 1.99
CA SER A 234 -6.36 -4.79 1.25
C SER A 234 -6.04 -3.56 2.10
N MET A 235 -6.60 -3.46 3.31
CA MET A 235 -6.38 -2.35 4.23
C MET A 235 -5.36 -2.71 5.32
N PHE A 236 -4.24 -2.00 5.31
CA PHE A 236 -3.18 -2.03 6.32
C PHE A 236 -2.38 -0.72 6.26
N ALA A 237 -1.42 -0.53 7.15
CA ALA A 237 -0.71 0.73 7.32
C ALA A 237 0.08 1.14 6.06
N ARG A 238 0.00 2.44 5.71
CA ARG A 238 0.77 3.07 4.61
C ARG A 238 2.27 2.80 4.68
N ARG A 239 2.78 2.71 5.91
CA ARG A 239 4.19 2.46 6.22
C ARG A 239 4.77 1.25 5.50
N ILE A 240 3.98 0.22 5.23
CA ILE A 240 4.45 -0.95 4.47
C ILE A 240 4.99 -0.51 3.10
N PHE A 241 4.19 0.26 2.35
CA PHE A 241 4.61 0.75 1.03
C PHE A 241 5.80 1.70 1.14
N GLU A 242 5.81 2.56 2.15
CA GLU A 242 6.85 3.56 2.38
C GLU A 242 8.22 2.92 2.70
N LEU A 243 8.25 1.92 3.58
CA LEU A 243 9.47 1.20 3.96
C LEU A 243 10.01 0.34 2.81
N LEU A 244 9.14 -0.40 2.12
CA LEU A 244 9.54 -1.21 0.98
C LEU A 244 10.06 -0.35 -0.18
N ALA A 245 9.41 0.78 -0.48
CA ALA A 245 9.92 1.75 -1.46
C ALA A 245 11.28 2.35 -1.04
N CYS A 246 11.56 2.44 0.26
CA CYS A 246 12.86 2.85 0.77
C CYS A 246 13.92 1.74 0.71
N GLY A 247 13.60 0.53 0.25
CA GLY A 247 14.52 -0.61 0.30
C GLY A 247 14.84 -1.06 1.73
N THR A 248 13.84 -0.99 2.62
CA THR A 248 13.97 -1.38 4.04
C THR A 248 13.16 -2.63 4.31
N VAL A 249 13.81 -3.67 4.84
CA VAL A 249 13.11 -4.90 5.23
C VAL A 249 12.15 -4.58 6.36
N THR A 250 10.92 -5.05 6.20
CA THR A 250 9.81 -4.68 7.10
C THR A 250 9.41 -5.86 7.96
N VAL A 251 9.21 -5.59 9.25
CA VAL A 251 8.63 -6.51 10.23
C VAL A 251 7.25 -6.00 10.61
N SER A 252 6.24 -6.87 10.68
CA SER A 252 4.87 -6.48 11.01
C SER A 252 4.14 -7.54 11.81
N ASN A 253 3.08 -7.13 12.52
CA ASN A 253 2.07 -8.06 13.03
C ASN A 253 1.20 -8.59 11.89
N GLU A 254 0.45 -9.66 12.18
CA GLU A 254 -0.37 -10.38 11.22
C GLU A 254 -1.44 -9.50 10.58
N SER A 255 -1.59 -9.67 9.26
CA SER A 255 -2.69 -9.08 8.49
C SER A 255 -2.84 -9.87 7.18
N PRO A 256 -4.05 -10.34 6.84
CA PRO A 256 -4.32 -11.07 5.60
C PRO A 256 -3.86 -10.28 4.37
N GLY A 257 -4.06 -8.97 4.35
CA GLY A 257 -3.63 -8.11 3.25
C GLY A 257 -2.12 -8.12 3.02
N LEU A 258 -1.30 -8.32 4.06
CA LEU A 258 0.15 -8.46 3.88
C LEU A 258 0.51 -9.77 3.18
N HIS A 259 -0.09 -10.89 3.60
CA HIS A 259 0.13 -12.17 2.94
C HIS A 259 -0.38 -12.16 1.50
N PHE A 260 -1.57 -11.61 1.26
CA PHE A 260 -2.15 -11.58 -0.08
C PHE A 260 -1.38 -10.68 -1.04
N LEU A 261 -0.97 -9.48 -0.63
CA LEU A 261 -0.32 -8.53 -1.54
C LEU A 261 1.20 -8.64 -1.59
N PHE A 262 1.83 -9.17 -0.55
CA PHE A 262 3.29 -9.17 -0.43
C PHE A 262 3.90 -10.55 -0.17
N GLY A 263 3.10 -11.61 0.04
CA GLY A 263 3.59 -12.95 0.27
C GLY A 263 4.67 -12.98 1.35
N GLN A 264 5.89 -13.33 0.96
CA GLN A 264 7.08 -13.45 1.83
C GLN A 264 8.00 -12.22 1.81
N LEU A 265 7.61 -11.11 1.17
CA LEU A 265 8.41 -9.87 1.10
C LEU A 265 8.51 -9.14 2.46
N ILE A 266 7.64 -9.48 3.41
CA ILE A 266 7.56 -8.88 4.73
C ILE A 266 7.68 -10.00 5.78
N LEU A 267 8.38 -9.73 6.87
CA LEU A 267 8.46 -10.66 8.01
C LEU A 267 7.24 -10.43 8.89
N VAL A 268 6.22 -11.27 8.72
CA VAL A 268 4.90 -11.13 9.37
C VAL A 268 4.68 -12.25 10.37
N SER A 269 4.35 -11.90 11.62
CA SER A 269 3.86 -12.83 12.65
C SER A 269 3.43 -12.09 13.91
N ASP A 270 2.38 -12.58 14.59
CA ASP A 270 2.02 -12.18 15.96
C ASP A 270 2.72 -13.04 17.02
N HIS A 271 3.25 -14.18 16.61
CA HIS A 271 3.86 -15.17 17.48
C HIS A 271 5.37 -14.96 17.58
N HIS A 272 5.84 -14.82 18.83
CA HIS A 272 7.24 -14.58 19.15
C HIS A 272 8.19 -15.58 18.49
N ASP A 273 7.91 -16.88 18.64
CA ASP A 273 8.79 -17.96 18.17
C ASP A 273 8.90 -18.01 16.65
N VAL A 274 7.77 -17.83 15.96
CA VAL A 274 7.71 -17.81 14.48
C VAL A 274 8.48 -16.59 13.95
N LEU A 275 8.26 -15.42 14.56
CA LEU A 275 8.96 -14.21 14.14
C LEU A 275 10.48 -14.32 14.39
N LEU A 276 10.87 -14.90 15.52
CA LEU A 276 12.27 -15.15 15.87
C LEU A 276 12.93 -16.10 14.86
N GLU A 277 12.23 -17.14 14.40
CA GLU A 277 12.72 -18.03 13.35
C GLU A 277 12.92 -17.30 12.01
N LEU A 278 11.96 -16.48 11.60
CA LEU A 278 12.05 -15.68 10.37
C LEU A 278 13.24 -14.71 10.41
N LEU A 279 13.37 -13.95 11.50
CA LEU A 279 14.51 -13.04 11.73
C LEU A 279 15.84 -13.80 11.79
N GLY A 280 15.85 -14.97 12.42
CA GLY A 280 17.01 -15.84 12.50
C GLY A 280 17.47 -16.36 11.14
N LYS A 281 16.54 -16.66 10.22
CA LYS A 281 16.86 -17.06 8.85
C LYS A 281 17.48 -15.90 8.06
N VAL A 282 16.88 -14.72 8.14
CA VAL A 282 17.35 -13.53 7.41
C VAL A 282 18.70 -13.03 7.93
N SER A 283 18.93 -13.06 9.25
CA SER A 283 20.18 -12.58 9.86
C SER A 283 21.39 -13.48 9.61
N LYS A 284 21.19 -14.79 9.44
CA LYS A 284 22.28 -15.76 9.25
C LYS A 284 22.75 -15.91 7.81
N GLN A 285 21.94 -15.52 6.83
CA GLN A 285 22.23 -15.72 5.42
C GLN A 285 22.84 -14.45 4.80
N PRO A 286 24.06 -14.51 4.22
CA PRO A 286 24.65 -13.38 3.51
C PRO A 286 23.70 -12.86 2.43
N LEU A 287 23.57 -11.54 2.34
CA LEU A 287 22.78 -10.82 1.31
C LEU A 287 21.27 -11.05 1.31
N MET A 288 20.73 -11.95 2.15
CA MET A 288 19.30 -12.26 2.21
C MET A 288 18.47 -10.99 2.47
N LEU A 289 18.93 -10.15 3.40
CA LEU A 289 18.30 -8.89 3.75
C LEU A 289 18.27 -7.91 2.56
N SER A 290 19.36 -7.84 1.80
CA SER A 290 19.47 -6.97 0.61
C SER A 290 18.62 -7.47 -0.56
N LYS A 291 18.58 -8.79 -0.82
CA LYS A 291 17.73 -9.37 -1.87
C LYS A 291 16.25 -9.24 -1.52
N LEU A 292 15.87 -9.44 -0.26
CA LEU A 292 14.50 -9.24 0.21
C LEU A 292 14.07 -7.77 0.07
N ALA A 293 14.93 -6.83 0.46
CA ALA A 293 14.68 -5.40 0.28
C ALA A 293 14.48 -5.03 -1.20
N LEU A 294 15.30 -5.57 -2.10
CA LEU A 294 15.18 -5.33 -3.54
C LEU A 294 13.88 -5.90 -4.11
N ALA A 295 13.51 -7.13 -3.73
CA ALA A 295 12.24 -7.72 -4.15
C ALA A 295 11.02 -6.90 -3.69
N GLY A 296 11.05 -6.39 -2.45
CA GLY A 296 10.02 -5.48 -1.92
C GLY A 296 9.97 -4.14 -2.65
N LEU A 297 11.13 -3.57 -2.97
CA LEU A 297 11.23 -2.36 -3.78
C LEU A 297 10.61 -2.54 -5.17
N ARG A 298 10.93 -3.64 -5.87
CA ARG A 298 10.35 -3.96 -7.19
C ARG A 298 8.83 -4.00 -7.11
N LYS A 299 8.29 -4.76 -6.15
CA LYS A 299 6.84 -4.90 -5.96
C LYS A 299 6.16 -3.54 -5.81
N VAL A 300 6.71 -2.64 -4.98
CA VAL A 300 6.12 -1.31 -4.80
C VAL A 300 6.24 -0.45 -6.05
N MET A 301 7.40 -0.44 -6.71
CA MET A 301 7.62 0.42 -7.89
C MET A 301 6.86 -0.05 -9.13
N LEU A 302 6.52 -1.33 -9.22
CA LEU A 302 5.69 -1.90 -10.29
C LEU A 302 4.19 -1.76 -10.04
N GLU A 303 3.73 -1.80 -8.78
CA GLU A 303 2.29 -1.97 -8.52
C GLU A 303 1.68 -1.01 -7.49
N HIS A 304 2.49 -0.41 -6.60
CA HIS A 304 1.97 0.30 -5.42
C HIS A 304 2.49 1.74 -5.28
N THR A 305 2.48 2.51 -6.36
CA THR A 305 2.79 3.96 -6.33
C THR A 305 1.52 4.81 -6.47
N TYR A 306 1.54 6.06 -6.01
CA TYR A 306 0.40 6.96 -6.21
C TYR A 306 0.14 7.30 -7.69
N SER A 307 1.17 7.24 -8.56
CA SER A 307 0.99 7.29 -10.01
C SER A 307 0.11 6.12 -10.50
N HIS A 308 0.28 4.90 -9.97
CA HIS A 308 -0.63 3.77 -10.26
C HIS A 308 -2.05 4.07 -9.78
N ARG A 309 -2.20 4.64 -8.58
CA ARG A 309 -3.53 4.97 -8.02
C ARG A 309 -4.25 6.03 -8.85
N LEU A 310 -3.55 7.06 -9.33
CA LEU A 310 -4.12 8.03 -10.26
C LEU A 310 -4.48 7.36 -11.60
N GLY A 311 -3.65 6.47 -12.12
CA GLY A 311 -3.98 5.65 -13.29
C GLY A 311 -5.27 4.86 -13.10
N THR A 312 -5.45 4.20 -11.95
CA THR A 312 -6.70 3.52 -11.60
C THR A 312 -7.89 4.47 -11.57
N VAL A 313 -7.74 5.65 -10.96
CA VAL A 313 -8.80 6.67 -10.94
C VAL A 313 -9.19 7.08 -12.36
N MET A 314 -8.21 7.34 -13.23
CA MET A 314 -8.44 7.71 -14.62
C MET A 314 -9.15 6.61 -15.41
N GLN A 315 -8.72 5.36 -15.23
CA GLN A 315 -9.32 4.20 -15.87
C GLN A 315 -10.77 4.00 -15.41
N LYS A 316 -11.07 4.10 -14.11
CA LYS A 316 -12.43 3.87 -13.59
C LYS A 316 -13.40 5.00 -13.88
N VAL A 317 -12.92 6.24 -13.93
CA VAL A 317 -13.76 7.43 -14.07
C VAL A 317 -13.96 7.84 -15.54
N PHE A 318 -12.92 7.66 -16.37
CA PHE A 318 -12.90 8.13 -17.76
C PHE A 318 -12.66 7.03 -18.80
N ASP A 319 -12.42 5.78 -18.40
CA ASP A 319 -12.04 4.69 -19.31
C ASP A 319 -10.77 5.00 -20.12
N VAL A 320 -9.82 5.69 -19.47
CA VAL A 320 -8.53 6.08 -20.06
C VAL A 320 -7.43 5.21 -19.49
N ASP A 321 -6.79 4.43 -20.35
CA ASP A 321 -5.54 3.74 -20.04
C ASP A 321 -4.36 4.73 -20.15
N GLN A 322 -3.50 4.76 -19.14
CA GLN A 322 -2.30 5.61 -19.10
C GLN A 322 -1.11 4.98 -19.84
N GLY A 323 -1.24 3.73 -20.28
CA GLY A 323 -0.15 2.99 -20.91
C GLY A 323 0.96 2.60 -19.93
N PRO A 324 2.08 2.08 -20.43
CA PRO A 324 3.18 1.66 -19.58
C PRO A 324 3.84 2.85 -18.90
N LEU A 325 4.11 2.72 -17.60
CA LEU A 325 4.82 3.75 -16.83
C LEU A 325 6.34 3.64 -16.91
N LEU A 326 6.86 2.53 -17.43
CA LEU A 326 8.28 2.33 -17.65
C LEU A 326 8.62 2.60 -19.10
N PRO A 327 9.68 3.40 -19.37
CA PRO A 327 10.17 3.59 -20.73
C PRO A 327 10.77 2.28 -21.29
N CYS A 328 10.85 2.21 -22.63
CA CYS A 328 11.49 1.11 -23.32
C CYS A 328 13.02 1.17 -23.14
N VAL A 329 13.68 0.01 -23.08
CA VAL A 329 15.14 -0.10 -23.10
C VAL A 329 15.62 -0.57 -24.47
N PHE A 330 16.51 0.18 -25.09
CA PHE A 330 17.22 -0.19 -26.32
C PHE A 330 18.61 -0.74 -25.97
N VAL A 331 18.81 -2.04 -26.14
CA VAL A 331 20.05 -2.73 -25.80
C VAL A 331 20.98 -2.77 -27.01
N ILE A 332 22.22 -2.30 -26.84
CA ILE A 332 23.30 -2.45 -27.82
C ILE A 332 24.25 -3.51 -27.30
N ALA A 333 24.49 -4.54 -28.11
CA ALA A 333 25.41 -5.62 -27.79
C ALA A 333 26.33 -5.94 -28.97
N HIS A 334 27.44 -6.62 -28.70
CA HIS A 334 28.42 -7.00 -29.73
C HIS A 334 28.72 -8.50 -29.63
N ALA A 335 28.57 -9.22 -30.74
CA ALA A 335 28.81 -10.65 -30.83
C ALA A 335 29.94 -10.95 -31.83
N LEU A 336 31.04 -11.52 -31.33
CA LEU A 336 32.20 -11.86 -32.15
C LEU A 336 32.07 -13.23 -32.82
N LYS A 337 31.41 -14.17 -32.13
CA LYS A 337 31.18 -15.56 -32.56
C LYS A 337 29.76 -16.03 -32.24
N HIS A 338 29.35 -17.14 -32.84
CA HIS A 338 28.00 -17.68 -32.71
C HIS A 338 27.55 -17.92 -31.27
N ASP A 339 28.44 -18.41 -30.40
CA ASP A 339 28.10 -18.63 -28.99
C ASP A 339 27.81 -17.34 -28.24
N ASP A 340 28.44 -16.23 -28.63
CA ASP A 340 28.20 -14.91 -28.02
C ASP A 340 26.79 -14.43 -28.36
N PHE A 341 26.42 -14.55 -29.63
CA PHE A 341 25.08 -14.22 -30.10
C PHE A 341 24.01 -15.03 -29.37
N ASN A 342 24.19 -16.37 -29.30
CA ASN A 342 23.24 -17.25 -28.62
C ASN A 342 23.10 -16.92 -27.14
N ARG A 343 24.21 -16.59 -26.45
CA ARG A 343 24.19 -16.14 -25.05
C ARG A 343 23.43 -14.83 -24.90
N LEU A 344 23.76 -13.80 -25.68
CA LEU A 344 23.12 -12.50 -25.63
C LEU A 344 21.62 -12.59 -25.88
N GLN A 345 21.21 -13.30 -26.93
CA GLN A 345 19.80 -13.54 -27.23
C GLN A 345 19.11 -14.26 -26.07
N SER A 346 19.73 -15.28 -25.49
CA SER A 346 19.14 -16.01 -24.35
C SER A 346 18.96 -15.11 -23.12
N MET A 347 19.94 -14.27 -22.79
CA MET A 347 19.86 -13.35 -21.65
C MET A 347 18.82 -12.23 -21.87
N LEU A 348 18.69 -11.73 -23.10
CA LEU A 348 17.66 -10.76 -23.49
C LEU A 348 16.25 -11.33 -23.39
N ILE A 349 16.02 -12.52 -23.97
CA ILE A 349 14.71 -13.20 -23.92
C ILE A 349 14.27 -13.46 -22.48
N ASN A 350 15.23 -13.72 -21.58
CA ASN A 350 14.96 -13.98 -20.17
C ASN A 350 14.75 -12.71 -19.33
N GLN A 351 14.84 -11.49 -19.89
CA GLN A 351 14.50 -10.27 -19.15
C GLN A 351 13.01 -10.20 -18.85
N THR A 352 12.64 -9.85 -17.61
CA THR A 352 11.26 -9.86 -17.12
C THR A 352 10.72 -8.45 -16.84
N GLU A 353 9.41 -8.26 -17.07
CA GLU A 353 8.64 -7.03 -16.74
C GLU A 353 9.22 -5.72 -17.28
N VAL A 354 9.97 -5.78 -18.38
CA VAL A 354 10.57 -4.64 -19.05
C VAL A 354 10.37 -4.74 -20.55
N ASN A 355 9.94 -3.66 -21.17
CA ASN A 355 9.87 -3.57 -22.63
C ASN A 355 11.27 -3.26 -23.16
N TRP A 356 11.76 -4.07 -24.09
CA TRP A 356 13.08 -3.90 -24.67
C TRP A 356 13.11 -4.23 -26.15
N HIS A 357 13.99 -3.53 -26.86
CA HIS A 357 14.46 -3.85 -28.20
C HIS A 357 15.98 -3.95 -28.17
N ALA A 358 16.58 -4.68 -29.10
CA ALA A 358 18.03 -4.82 -29.14
C ALA A 358 18.61 -4.70 -30.53
N LEU A 359 19.81 -4.13 -30.61
CA LEU A 359 20.69 -4.19 -31.76
C LEU A 359 21.94 -5.00 -31.38
N ILE A 360 22.08 -6.18 -31.97
CA ILE A 360 23.28 -7.00 -31.84
C ILE A 360 24.18 -6.73 -33.05
N LEU A 361 25.32 -6.10 -32.79
CA LEU A 361 26.35 -5.86 -33.78
C LEU A 361 27.21 -7.12 -33.94
N ILE A 362 27.47 -7.50 -35.19
CA ILE A 362 28.26 -8.70 -35.51
C ILE A 362 29.50 -8.36 -36.32
N SER A 363 30.49 -9.26 -36.28
CA SER A 363 31.68 -9.17 -37.13
C SER A 363 31.39 -9.47 -38.61
N GLU A 364 32.23 -9.00 -39.52
CA GLU A 364 32.08 -9.18 -40.99
C GLU A 364 31.95 -10.66 -41.43
N ASN A 365 32.63 -11.56 -40.72
CA ASN A 365 32.65 -12.98 -41.08
C ASN A 365 31.50 -13.79 -40.45
N PHE A 366 30.60 -13.13 -39.71
CA PHE A 366 29.48 -13.78 -39.05
C PHE A 366 28.41 -14.19 -40.08
N ASN A 367 27.97 -15.46 -40.02
CA ASN A 367 26.97 -16.01 -40.94
C ASN A 367 25.55 -15.91 -40.33
N ILE A 368 24.81 -14.88 -40.76
CA ILE A 368 23.47 -14.56 -40.25
C ILE A 368 22.42 -15.61 -40.65
N ASN A 369 22.59 -16.27 -41.80
CA ASN A 369 21.57 -17.17 -42.39
C ASN A 369 21.38 -18.49 -41.62
N ALA A 370 22.17 -18.73 -40.57
CA ALA A 370 22.12 -19.97 -39.80
C ALA A 370 21.18 -19.92 -38.58
N PHE A 371 20.45 -18.82 -38.36
CA PHE A 371 19.73 -18.60 -37.10
C PHE A 371 18.33 -18.02 -37.28
N THR A 372 17.49 -18.31 -36.29
CA THR A 372 16.23 -17.60 -36.05
C THR A 372 16.46 -16.66 -34.88
N PHE A 373 16.05 -15.40 -35.05
CA PHE A 373 16.21 -14.36 -34.05
C PHE A 373 14.85 -14.00 -33.44
N ASP A 374 14.84 -13.58 -32.18
CA ASP A 374 13.66 -12.96 -31.59
C ASP A 374 13.30 -11.70 -32.40
N PRO A 375 12.01 -11.45 -32.72
CA PRO A 375 11.62 -10.30 -33.54
C PRO A 375 11.97 -8.93 -32.94
N ARG A 376 12.28 -8.87 -31.63
CA ARG A 376 12.75 -7.65 -30.95
C ARG A 376 14.24 -7.37 -31.18
N ILE A 377 14.97 -8.30 -31.79
CA ILE A 377 16.41 -8.21 -32.04
C ILE A 377 16.68 -7.87 -33.49
N GLN A 378 17.27 -6.71 -33.72
CA GLN A 378 17.90 -6.34 -34.98
C GLN A 378 19.37 -6.78 -34.99
N VAL A 379 19.85 -7.21 -36.15
CA VAL A 379 21.24 -7.61 -36.35
C VAL A 379 21.84 -6.82 -37.51
N LEU A 380 22.95 -6.14 -37.25
CA LEU A 380 23.71 -5.39 -38.26
C LEU A 380 25.20 -5.68 -38.10
N ARG A 381 25.98 -5.50 -39.16
CA ARG A 381 27.44 -5.56 -39.05
C ARG A 381 27.95 -4.31 -38.35
N ALA A 382 28.96 -4.47 -37.51
CA ALA A 382 29.55 -3.35 -36.78
C ALA A 382 30.06 -2.24 -37.72
N SER A 383 30.57 -2.59 -38.90
CA SER A 383 31.06 -1.62 -39.90
C SER A 383 29.95 -0.78 -40.54
N GLU A 384 28.72 -1.28 -40.61
CA GLU A 384 27.59 -0.60 -41.26
C GLU A 384 27.11 0.61 -40.47
N VAL A 385 27.29 0.59 -39.14
CA VAL A 385 26.78 1.62 -38.24
C VAL A 385 27.87 2.30 -37.41
N ALA A 386 29.14 1.91 -37.58
CA ALA A 386 30.26 2.36 -36.75
C ALA A 386 30.29 3.88 -36.51
N GLU A 387 30.11 4.67 -37.57
CA GLU A 387 30.18 6.13 -37.52
C GLU A 387 28.81 6.81 -37.31
N VAL A 388 27.73 6.04 -37.19
CA VAL A 388 26.39 6.58 -36.95
C VAL A 388 26.21 6.88 -35.46
N ALA A 389 25.50 7.96 -35.14
CA ALA A 389 25.16 8.28 -33.78
C ALA A 389 24.11 7.29 -33.25
N VAL A 390 24.26 6.87 -31.98
CA VAL A 390 23.29 5.99 -31.33
C VAL A 390 21.89 6.62 -31.30
N SER A 391 21.82 7.93 -31.11
CA SER A 391 20.58 8.71 -31.12
C SER A 391 19.82 8.71 -32.45
N ASP A 392 20.47 8.40 -33.58
CA ASP A 392 19.80 8.30 -34.89
C ASP A 392 19.01 6.98 -35.03
N PHE A 393 19.22 6.02 -34.13
CA PHE A 393 18.61 4.68 -34.15
C PHE A 393 17.61 4.41 -33.02
N VAL A 394 17.54 5.29 -32.02
CA VAL A 394 16.79 5.07 -30.79
C VAL A 394 15.69 6.12 -30.65
N ASP A 395 14.50 5.71 -30.20
CA ASP A 395 13.41 6.65 -29.91
C ASP A 395 13.78 7.60 -28.76
N GLN A 396 13.31 8.84 -28.81
CA GLN A 396 13.65 9.87 -27.81
C GLN A 396 13.22 9.51 -26.37
N GLU A 397 12.22 8.64 -26.21
CA GLU A 397 11.73 8.18 -24.91
C GLU A 397 12.45 6.92 -24.41
N ALA A 398 13.30 6.29 -25.24
CA ALA A 398 14.00 5.06 -24.89
C ALA A 398 15.30 5.32 -24.12
N TRP A 399 15.65 4.35 -23.27
CA TRP A 399 16.90 4.31 -22.54
C TRP A 399 17.87 3.33 -23.19
N VAL A 400 19.13 3.71 -23.34
CA VAL A 400 20.15 2.89 -24.01
C VAL A 400 20.94 2.07 -22.99
N ALA A 401 21.03 0.76 -23.18
CA ALA A 401 21.77 -0.17 -22.34
C ALA A 401 22.87 -0.90 -23.14
N GLY A 402 23.97 -1.26 -22.48
CA GLY A 402 25.00 -2.13 -23.05
C GLY A 402 24.95 -3.53 -22.46
N MET A 403 25.11 -4.56 -23.29
CA MET A 403 25.30 -5.94 -22.83
C MET A 403 26.48 -6.61 -23.53
N SER A 404 27.43 -7.10 -22.72
CA SER A 404 28.61 -7.84 -23.19
C SER A 404 28.35 -9.33 -23.20
N ALA A 405 28.77 -10.04 -24.25
CA ALA A 405 28.68 -11.50 -24.29
C ALA A 405 29.59 -12.22 -23.28
N SER A 406 30.55 -11.50 -22.67
CA SER A 406 31.44 -12.01 -21.61
C SER A 406 30.78 -12.07 -20.24
N ASP A 407 29.71 -11.30 -20.03
CA ASP A 407 29.15 -11.02 -18.73
C ASP A 407 27.81 -11.74 -18.56
N TYR A 408 27.45 -12.02 -17.32
CA TYR A 408 26.16 -12.60 -16.99
C TYR A 408 25.16 -11.51 -16.60
N TYR A 409 23.96 -11.57 -17.17
CA TYR A 409 22.85 -10.70 -16.87
C TYR A 409 21.64 -11.55 -16.48
N GLY A 410 21.20 -11.39 -15.23
CA GLY A 410 20.05 -12.09 -14.68
C GLY A 410 18.72 -11.53 -15.18
N PRO A 411 17.59 -12.22 -14.89
CA PRO A 411 16.26 -11.87 -15.42
C PRO A 411 15.79 -10.44 -15.10
N ASN A 412 16.17 -9.90 -13.95
CA ASN A 412 15.74 -8.56 -13.51
C ASN A 412 16.77 -7.46 -13.79
N TYR A 413 17.83 -7.73 -14.55
CA TYR A 413 18.92 -6.77 -14.77
C TYR A 413 18.42 -5.44 -15.37
N LEU A 414 17.71 -5.49 -16.50
CA LEU A 414 17.19 -4.28 -17.15
C LEU A 414 16.05 -3.65 -16.35
N LEU A 415 15.21 -4.49 -15.72
CA LEU A 415 14.11 -4.03 -14.87
C LEU A 415 14.64 -3.18 -13.71
N ASP A 416 15.63 -3.68 -12.96
CA ASP A 416 16.19 -2.96 -11.82
C ASP A 416 16.78 -1.61 -12.22
N LEU A 417 17.45 -1.57 -13.36
CA LEU A 417 18.02 -0.33 -13.90
C LEU A 417 16.92 0.67 -14.31
N ILE A 418 15.92 0.21 -15.06
CA ILE A 418 14.86 1.11 -15.57
C ILE A 418 13.91 1.59 -14.48
N LEU A 419 13.72 0.82 -13.41
CA LEU A 419 12.97 1.25 -12.22
C LEU A 419 13.59 2.50 -11.56
N GLY A 420 14.89 2.75 -11.76
CA GLY A 420 15.56 3.99 -11.34
C GLY A 420 14.83 5.27 -11.79
N THR A 421 14.22 5.24 -12.99
CA THR A 421 13.45 6.35 -13.55
C THR A 421 12.20 6.71 -12.75
N ARG A 422 11.69 5.78 -11.94
CA ARG A 422 10.47 5.99 -11.13
C ARG A 422 10.72 6.84 -9.89
N TYR A 423 11.97 6.91 -9.41
CA TYR A 423 12.30 7.58 -8.15
C TYR A 423 13.53 8.49 -8.21
N SER A 424 14.18 8.62 -9.36
CA SER A 424 15.32 9.51 -9.56
C SER A 424 15.19 10.31 -10.85
N LYS A 425 15.83 11.48 -10.87
CA LYS A 425 15.96 12.35 -12.05
C LYS A 425 17.32 12.21 -12.75
N ALA A 426 18.15 11.26 -12.31
CA ALA A 426 19.41 10.96 -12.98
C ALA A 426 19.17 10.58 -14.44
N LEU A 427 20.11 10.91 -15.31
CA LEU A 427 20.07 10.56 -16.74
C LEU A 427 20.88 9.30 -17.05
N ALA A 428 21.54 8.70 -16.06
CA ALA A 428 22.20 7.42 -16.20
C ALA A 428 22.11 6.61 -14.90
N PHE A 429 21.88 5.31 -15.03
CA PHE A 429 21.79 4.37 -13.92
C PHE A 429 22.76 3.21 -14.13
N GLY A 430 23.38 2.70 -13.06
CA GLY A 430 24.33 1.61 -13.22
C GLY A 430 24.64 0.83 -11.95
N LYS A 431 25.31 -0.31 -12.14
CA LYS A 431 25.77 -1.19 -11.07
C LYS A 431 27.17 -0.76 -10.61
N ALA A 432 27.25 0.02 -9.54
CA ALA A 432 28.53 0.38 -8.91
C ALA A 432 29.05 -0.74 -8.00
N GLY A 433 28.15 -1.38 -7.25
CA GLY A 433 28.38 -2.69 -6.65
C GLY A 433 27.93 -3.79 -7.61
N PHE A 434 28.71 -4.85 -7.74
CA PHE A 434 28.41 -5.95 -8.67
C PHE A 434 29.22 -7.21 -8.32
N PHE A 435 28.83 -8.34 -8.89
CA PHE A 435 29.62 -9.57 -8.80
C PHE A 435 30.70 -9.63 -9.88
N ASP A 436 31.91 -10.04 -9.54
CA ASP A 436 33.03 -10.21 -10.46
C ASP A 436 33.52 -11.67 -10.43
N ALA A 437 33.53 -12.33 -11.59
CA ALA A 437 33.98 -13.70 -11.74
C ALA A 437 35.40 -13.83 -12.33
N SER A 438 36.12 -12.74 -12.56
CA SER A 438 37.45 -12.74 -13.18
C SER A 438 38.49 -13.57 -12.42
N SER A 439 38.25 -13.82 -11.13
CA SER A 439 39.07 -14.69 -10.27
C SER A 439 38.67 -16.18 -10.28
N GLY A 440 37.67 -16.56 -11.07
CA GLY A 440 37.18 -17.93 -11.24
C GLY A 440 35.83 -18.22 -10.57
N ALA A 441 35.53 -17.57 -9.44
CA ALA A 441 34.21 -17.64 -8.78
C ALA A 441 33.61 -16.23 -8.63
N PRO A 442 32.27 -16.05 -8.72
CA PRO A 442 31.65 -14.75 -8.51
C PRO A 442 31.88 -14.22 -7.10
N VAL A 443 32.45 -13.02 -6.99
CA VAL A 443 32.68 -12.30 -5.72
C VAL A 443 31.97 -10.95 -5.78
N LEU A 444 31.17 -10.64 -4.76
CA LEU A 444 30.51 -9.33 -4.65
C LEU A 444 31.54 -8.25 -4.29
N LEU A 445 31.59 -7.19 -5.09
CA LEU A 445 32.43 -6.02 -4.89
C LEU A 445 31.57 -4.77 -4.64
N HIS A 446 32.08 -3.85 -3.83
CA HIS A 446 31.55 -2.48 -3.67
C HIS A 446 30.06 -2.37 -3.32
N GLN A 447 29.54 -3.29 -2.50
CA GLN A 447 28.13 -3.27 -2.06
C GLN A 447 27.76 -1.94 -1.37
N ASP A 448 28.72 -1.30 -0.70
CA ASP A 448 28.58 -0.03 0.00
C ASP A 448 28.30 1.16 -0.94
N LEU A 449 28.50 1.02 -2.25
CA LEU A 449 28.22 2.05 -3.25
C LEU A 449 26.79 1.98 -3.82
N CYS A 450 25.99 0.98 -3.46
CA CYS A 450 24.63 0.85 -3.98
C CYS A 450 23.77 2.05 -3.57
N TYR A 451 22.96 2.57 -4.50
CA TYR A 451 22.03 3.68 -4.28
C TYR A 451 22.66 5.02 -3.88
N PHE A 452 23.95 5.23 -4.17
CA PHE A 452 24.62 6.53 -4.12
C PHE A 452 24.77 7.18 -5.50
N GLU A 453 24.88 8.51 -5.52
CA GLU A 453 25.24 9.25 -6.72
C GLU A 453 26.65 8.84 -7.19
N ILE A 454 26.80 8.64 -8.50
CA ILE A 454 28.08 8.28 -9.13
C ILE A 454 28.31 9.10 -10.39
N LYS A 455 29.57 9.47 -10.61
CA LYS A 455 29.95 10.34 -11.75
C LYS A 455 30.30 9.58 -13.02
N LYS A 456 30.51 8.27 -12.90
CA LYS A 456 30.96 7.43 -14.01
C LYS A 456 30.17 6.14 -14.04
N ILE A 457 29.67 5.78 -15.21
CA ILE A 457 28.89 4.56 -15.43
C ILE A 457 29.46 3.80 -16.61
N LYS A 458 29.64 2.49 -16.45
CA LYS A 458 30.13 1.59 -17.50
C LYS A 458 28.96 1.21 -18.42
N PRO A 459 29.10 1.33 -19.76
CA PRO A 459 28.05 0.95 -20.70
C PRO A 459 27.53 -0.49 -20.51
N ARG A 460 28.44 -1.43 -20.25
CA ARG A 460 28.12 -2.85 -20.03
C ARG A 460 27.32 -3.16 -18.76
N SER A 461 27.23 -2.20 -17.82
CA SER A 461 26.60 -2.40 -16.52
C SER A 461 25.69 -1.22 -16.13
N GLY A 462 25.09 -0.57 -17.13
CA GLY A 462 24.23 0.59 -16.91
C GLY A 462 23.30 0.89 -18.09
N ILE A 463 22.39 1.84 -17.85
CA ILE A 463 21.48 2.43 -18.83
C ILE A 463 21.63 3.95 -18.84
N PHE A 464 21.38 4.57 -19.99
CA PHE A 464 21.59 5.99 -20.24
C PHE A 464 20.38 6.57 -20.97
N ALA A 465 19.94 7.74 -20.56
CA ALA A 465 18.87 8.46 -21.23
C ALA A 465 19.31 8.89 -22.63
N PHE A 466 18.34 9.02 -23.54
CA PHE A 466 18.57 9.42 -24.92
C PHE A 466 19.44 10.69 -25.05
N GLU A 467 19.25 11.67 -24.16
CA GLU A 467 19.93 12.96 -24.18
C GLU A 467 21.46 12.83 -24.06
N LEU A 468 21.95 11.78 -23.40
CA LEU A 468 23.37 11.50 -23.26
C LEU A 468 23.98 10.88 -24.52
N MET A 469 23.16 10.43 -25.48
CA MET A 469 23.59 9.66 -26.67
C MET A 469 23.76 10.52 -27.94
N ASN A 470 23.46 11.83 -27.88
CA ASN A 470 23.46 12.72 -29.06
C ASN A 470 24.79 12.80 -29.84
N ALA A 471 25.93 12.57 -29.18
CA ALA A 471 27.26 12.58 -29.80
C ALA A 471 27.97 11.22 -29.72
N MET A 472 27.31 10.20 -29.17
CA MET A 472 27.89 8.88 -28.99
C MET A 472 27.75 8.08 -30.28
N LYS A 473 28.87 7.74 -30.91
CA LYS A 473 28.89 6.81 -32.07
C LYS A 473 28.79 5.36 -31.60
N PHE A 474 28.26 4.49 -32.46
CA PHE A 474 28.24 3.05 -32.15
C PHE A 474 29.64 2.47 -31.94
N SER A 475 30.63 2.89 -32.73
CA SER A 475 32.02 2.42 -32.55
C SER A 475 32.58 2.80 -31.18
N ASP A 476 32.38 4.04 -30.74
CA ASP A 476 32.82 4.54 -29.44
C ASP A 476 32.10 3.82 -28.29
N TRP A 477 30.78 3.61 -28.42
CA TRP A 477 29.99 2.86 -27.44
C TRP A 477 30.48 1.43 -27.27
N VAL A 478 30.63 0.70 -28.38
CA VAL A 478 31.10 -0.70 -28.36
C VAL A 478 32.51 -0.77 -27.79
N ASN A 479 33.41 0.13 -28.20
CA ASN A 479 34.76 0.19 -27.65
C ASN A 479 34.76 0.43 -26.14
N ALA A 480 33.96 1.39 -25.66
CA ALA A 480 33.84 1.66 -24.23
C ALA A 480 33.25 0.47 -23.47
N MET A 481 32.24 -0.20 -24.04
CA MET A 481 31.64 -1.41 -23.49
C MET A 481 32.68 -2.53 -23.38
N GLU A 482 33.31 -2.93 -24.49
CA GLU A 482 34.27 -4.05 -24.55
C GLU A 482 35.56 -3.79 -23.75
N ALA A 483 36.04 -2.54 -23.72
CA ALA A 483 37.19 -2.14 -22.91
C ALA A 483 36.87 -1.88 -21.44
N ASP A 484 35.61 -2.09 -21.01
CA ASP A 484 35.14 -1.83 -19.64
C ASP A 484 35.44 -0.39 -19.16
N THR A 485 35.34 0.56 -20.09
CA THR A 485 35.63 1.97 -19.86
C THR A 485 34.37 2.71 -19.44
N ALA A 486 34.41 3.35 -18.27
CA ALA A 486 33.28 4.11 -17.76
C ALA A 486 33.14 5.46 -18.47
N LEU A 487 31.90 5.82 -18.81
CA LEU A 487 31.53 7.13 -19.34
C LEU A 487 31.32 8.12 -18.21
N ASP A 488 31.79 9.35 -18.37
CA ASP A 488 31.53 10.43 -17.42
C ASP A 488 30.14 11.01 -17.66
N VAL A 489 29.31 10.98 -16.62
CA VAL A 489 27.92 11.47 -16.61
C VAL A 489 27.73 12.59 -15.61
N GLY A 490 28.81 13.12 -15.02
CA GLY A 490 28.75 14.21 -14.05
C GLY A 490 27.85 13.88 -12.85
N GLU A 491 27.06 14.85 -12.40
CA GLU A 491 26.09 14.68 -11.29
C GLU A 491 24.76 14.06 -11.75
N GLN A 492 24.74 13.47 -12.96
CA GLN A 492 23.55 12.89 -13.57
C GLN A 492 23.53 11.36 -13.48
N GLY A 493 24.46 10.74 -12.74
CA GLY A 493 24.56 9.30 -12.58
C GLY A 493 24.13 8.80 -11.20
N GLN A 494 23.45 7.67 -11.17
CA GLN A 494 22.97 7.04 -9.94
C GLN A 494 23.32 5.54 -9.93
N ALA A 495 24.03 5.09 -8.89
CA ALA A 495 24.23 3.67 -8.64
C ALA A 495 22.93 3.05 -8.14
N LEU A 496 22.66 1.81 -8.52
CA LEU A 496 21.51 1.03 -8.04
C LEU A 496 21.98 -0.19 -7.23
N ASP A 497 21.17 -1.26 -7.16
CA ASP A 497 21.52 -2.49 -6.45
C ASP A 497 22.72 -3.21 -7.10
N CYS A 498 23.16 -4.34 -6.52
CA CYS A 498 24.32 -5.11 -6.95
C CYS A 498 24.02 -6.50 -7.54
N PHE A 499 22.75 -6.85 -7.73
CA PHE A 499 22.30 -8.16 -8.17
C PHE A 499 22.02 -8.21 -9.67
N ASN A 500 21.73 -9.41 -10.18
CA ASN A 500 21.42 -9.69 -11.60
C ASN A 500 22.54 -9.29 -12.58
N TYR A 501 23.77 -9.05 -12.13
CA TYR A 501 24.91 -8.76 -13.00
C TYR A 501 26.19 -9.37 -12.46
N CYS A 502 26.92 -10.09 -13.32
CA CYS A 502 28.25 -10.60 -13.00
C CYS A 502 29.25 -10.40 -14.15
N LEU A 503 30.27 -9.60 -13.88
CA LEU A 503 31.35 -9.27 -14.80
C LEU A 503 32.19 -10.52 -15.11
N GLY A 504 32.45 -10.76 -16.40
CA GLY A 504 33.42 -11.74 -16.88
C GLY A 504 33.06 -13.21 -16.64
N ALA A 505 31.83 -13.51 -16.21
CA ALA A 505 31.38 -14.86 -15.89
C ALA A 505 31.67 -15.88 -17.01
N PHE A 506 31.35 -15.53 -18.25
CA PHE A 506 31.54 -16.42 -19.39
C PHE A 506 32.97 -16.42 -19.91
N SER A 507 33.75 -15.36 -19.64
CA SER A 507 35.17 -15.30 -20.01
C SER A 507 36.01 -16.35 -19.28
N VAL A 508 35.64 -16.69 -18.04
CA VAL A 508 36.29 -17.75 -17.25
C VAL A 508 35.63 -19.12 -17.43
N GLY A 509 34.65 -19.24 -18.32
CA GLY A 509 34.01 -20.50 -18.68
C GLY A 509 32.90 -20.96 -17.73
N LEU A 510 32.41 -20.11 -16.83
CA LEU A 510 31.26 -20.44 -15.99
C LEU A 510 29.98 -20.52 -16.84
N SER A 511 29.09 -21.43 -16.50
CA SER A 511 27.74 -21.48 -17.03
C SER A 511 26.79 -20.56 -16.25
N ALA A 512 25.66 -20.19 -16.86
CA ALA A 512 24.61 -19.44 -16.18
C ALA A 512 24.12 -20.15 -14.90
N HIS A 513 24.10 -21.49 -14.89
CA HIS A 513 23.68 -22.30 -13.74
C HIS A 513 24.66 -22.21 -12.56
N GLU A 514 25.95 -21.97 -12.82
CA GLU A 514 26.96 -21.79 -11.78
C GLU A 514 26.93 -20.37 -11.18
N VAL A 515 26.40 -19.39 -11.93
CA VAL A 515 26.40 -17.97 -11.56
C VAL A 515 25.09 -17.55 -10.90
N SER A 516 23.95 -17.97 -11.44
CA SER A 516 22.63 -17.53 -10.98
C SER A 516 22.37 -17.71 -9.48
N PRO A 517 22.80 -18.79 -8.79
CA PRO A 517 22.46 -18.99 -7.38
C PRO A 517 23.00 -17.91 -6.44
N CYS A 518 24.15 -17.29 -6.77
CA CYS A 518 24.70 -16.20 -5.96
C CYS A 518 24.27 -14.81 -6.44
N VAL A 519 24.15 -14.62 -7.76
CA VAL A 519 23.92 -13.31 -8.39
C VAL A 519 22.44 -12.93 -8.49
N ASP A 520 21.55 -13.89 -8.72
CA ASP A 520 20.13 -13.64 -8.97
C ASP A 520 19.33 -13.51 -7.67
N ASP A 521 18.04 -13.29 -7.83
CA ASP A 521 17.09 -13.03 -6.76
C ASP A 521 16.72 -14.26 -5.93
N LEU A 522 15.97 -14.00 -4.86
CA LEU A 522 15.37 -15.05 -4.05
C LEU A 522 14.17 -15.65 -4.79
N LEU A 523 14.03 -16.98 -4.70
CA LEU A 523 12.80 -17.66 -5.11
C LEU A 523 11.81 -17.62 -3.94
N ILE A 524 11.00 -16.57 -3.90
CA ILE A 524 10.01 -16.33 -2.85
C ILE A 524 8.66 -15.94 -3.44
N ASP A 525 7.60 -16.21 -2.71
CA ASP A 525 6.27 -15.71 -3.04
C ASP A 525 6.24 -14.19 -2.83
N THR A 526 5.86 -13.44 -3.86
CA THR A 526 5.79 -11.96 -3.84
C THR A 526 4.36 -11.44 -3.69
N GLY A 527 3.39 -12.33 -3.48
CA GLY A 527 1.97 -12.00 -3.36
C GLY A 527 1.27 -11.84 -4.72
N GLN A 528 -0.02 -11.52 -4.66
CA GLN A 528 -0.88 -11.32 -5.82
C GLN A 528 -0.58 -9.99 -6.51
N SER A 529 -0.81 -9.93 -7.83
CA SER A 529 -0.73 -8.68 -8.57
C SER A 529 -1.91 -7.76 -8.21
N MET A 530 -1.68 -6.45 -8.30
CA MET A 530 -2.74 -5.46 -8.18
C MET A 530 -3.85 -5.66 -9.22
N ASP A 531 -3.53 -6.11 -10.43
CA ASP A 531 -4.52 -6.42 -11.47
C ASP A 531 -5.47 -7.54 -11.01
N ALA A 532 -4.95 -8.63 -10.46
CA ALA A 532 -5.77 -9.72 -9.93
C ALA A 532 -6.68 -9.24 -8.77
N LEU A 533 -6.17 -8.35 -7.91
CA LEU A 533 -6.96 -7.76 -6.83
C LEU A 533 -8.06 -6.83 -7.37
N TYR A 534 -7.76 -6.04 -8.40
CA TYR A 534 -8.75 -5.17 -9.05
C TYR A 534 -9.82 -5.98 -9.77
N GLU A 535 -9.46 -7.04 -10.50
CA GLU A 535 -10.41 -7.97 -11.11
C GLU A 535 -11.35 -8.59 -10.06
N LYS A 536 -10.79 -9.04 -8.92
CA LYS A 536 -11.56 -9.55 -7.79
C LYS A 536 -12.54 -8.48 -7.27
N ALA A 537 -12.07 -7.25 -7.06
CA ALA A 537 -12.87 -6.14 -6.56
C ALA A 537 -14.00 -5.73 -7.51
N ASP A 538 -13.74 -5.71 -8.82
CA ASP A 538 -14.73 -5.37 -9.84
C ASP A 538 -15.81 -6.45 -9.96
N ALA A 539 -15.41 -7.72 -9.89
CA ALA A 539 -16.30 -8.87 -9.94
C ALA A 539 -17.23 -8.99 -8.70
N MET A 540 -16.92 -8.28 -7.62
CA MET A 540 -17.78 -8.27 -6.43
C MET A 540 -19.15 -7.65 -6.74
N GLY A 541 -20.18 -8.48 -6.73
CA GLY A 541 -21.57 -8.05 -6.82
C GLY A 541 -22.07 -7.36 -5.55
N VAL A 542 -23.34 -6.98 -5.56
CA VAL A 542 -24.04 -6.60 -4.33
C VAL A 542 -24.08 -7.83 -3.43
N HIS A 543 -23.43 -7.76 -2.26
CA HIS A 543 -23.56 -8.82 -1.28
C HIS A 543 -24.98 -8.74 -0.72
N ILE A 544 -25.84 -9.68 -1.14
CA ILE A 544 -27.12 -9.92 -0.49
C ILE A 544 -26.77 -10.58 0.84
N PRO A 545 -26.89 -9.88 1.98
CA PRO A 545 -26.53 -10.49 3.24
C PRO A 545 -27.41 -11.72 3.48
N ALA A 546 -26.85 -12.79 4.07
CA ALA A 546 -27.59 -14.04 4.34
C ALA A 546 -28.89 -13.84 5.16
N TRP A 547 -29.00 -12.68 5.82
CA TRP A 547 -30.16 -12.24 6.58
C TRP A 547 -31.29 -11.59 5.78
N LEU A 548 -31.08 -11.27 4.49
CA LEU A 548 -32.10 -10.65 3.66
C LEU A 548 -33.25 -11.65 3.45
N GLY A 549 -34.43 -11.36 4.03
CA GLY A 549 -35.61 -12.22 4.00
C GLY A 549 -35.93 -12.96 5.32
N LYS A 550 -35.00 -12.99 6.28
CA LYS A 550 -35.27 -13.56 7.63
C LYS A 550 -36.14 -12.61 8.47
N PRO A 551 -37.02 -13.09 9.36
CA PRO A 551 -37.80 -12.22 10.25
C PRO A 551 -36.87 -11.31 11.07
N ALA A 552 -37.19 -10.02 11.15
CA ALA A 552 -36.40 -9.05 11.89
C ALA A 552 -37.30 -7.93 12.41
N TRP A 553 -36.85 -7.25 13.46
CA TRP A 553 -37.50 -6.03 13.90
C TRP A 553 -37.31 -4.92 12.87
N ARG A 554 -38.35 -4.08 12.74
CA ARG A 554 -38.23 -2.82 12.02
C ARG A 554 -37.29 -1.93 12.84
N LEU A 555 -36.24 -1.41 12.21
CA LEU A 555 -35.27 -0.55 12.88
C LEU A 555 -35.92 0.71 13.47
N GLN A 556 -37.02 1.21 12.87
CA GLN A 556 -37.84 2.26 13.47
C GLN A 556 -38.40 1.84 14.83
N LYS A 557 -39.00 0.64 14.98
CA LYS A 557 -39.50 0.14 16.27
C LYS A 557 -38.37 0.05 17.30
N LEU A 558 -37.19 -0.40 16.87
CA LEU A 558 -36.02 -0.47 17.73
C LEU A 558 -35.60 0.94 18.17
N ALA A 559 -35.38 1.86 17.24
CA ALA A 559 -34.98 3.25 17.51
C ALA A 559 -36.00 3.97 18.42
N ASP A 560 -37.29 3.85 18.12
CA ASP A 560 -38.39 4.44 18.91
C ASP A 560 -38.37 3.92 20.35
N ALA A 561 -38.00 2.66 20.57
CA ALA A 561 -37.93 2.08 21.92
C ALA A 561 -36.84 2.72 22.79
N PHE A 562 -35.81 3.32 22.18
CA PHE A 562 -34.72 4.03 22.86
C PHE A 562 -34.89 5.56 22.84
N GLY A 563 -35.97 6.07 22.23
CA GLY A 563 -36.25 7.50 22.12
C GLY A 563 -35.15 8.28 21.39
N ALA A 564 -34.95 9.55 21.77
CA ALA A 564 -33.85 10.37 21.27
C ALA A 564 -32.48 9.99 21.87
N ALA A 565 -32.42 8.97 22.74
CA ALA A 565 -31.24 8.55 23.47
C ALA A 565 -30.51 9.71 24.17
N GLY A 566 -31.02 10.08 25.35
CA GLY A 566 -30.30 10.80 26.41
C GLY A 566 -29.87 12.24 26.10
N GLU A 567 -30.75 13.23 26.28
CA GLU A 567 -30.30 14.61 26.45
C GLU A 567 -29.47 14.70 27.75
N GLY A 568 -28.13 14.61 27.63
CA GLY A 568 -27.17 14.88 28.71
C GLY A 568 -26.11 13.81 29.00
N GLU A 569 -26.11 12.66 28.31
CA GLU A 569 -25.10 11.59 28.48
C GLU A 569 -24.31 11.37 27.19
N ALA A 570 -23.05 10.92 27.31
CA ALA A 570 -22.09 10.74 26.23
C ALA A 570 -22.42 9.56 25.26
N LEU A 571 -23.70 9.26 25.01
CA LEU A 571 -24.17 8.23 24.08
C LEU A 571 -25.47 8.69 23.40
N HIS A 572 -25.48 8.74 22.07
CA HIS A 572 -26.56 9.27 21.25
C HIS A 572 -27.02 8.26 20.18
N GLY A 573 -28.31 8.26 19.86
CA GLY A 573 -28.93 7.37 18.88
C GLY A 573 -29.78 8.11 17.87
N SER A 574 -29.63 7.83 16.58
CA SER A 574 -30.45 8.43 15.51
C SER A 574 -30.77 7.40 14.42
N LEU A 575 -31.98 7.43 13.87
CA LEU A 575 -32.33 6.55 12.77
C LEU A 575 -32.00 7.22 11.44
N ASP A 576 -31.30 6.51 10.55
CA ASP A 576 -31.12 6.91 9.16
C ASP A 576 -31.49 5.76 8.20
N LYS A 577 -31.33 5.99 6.90
CA LYS A 577 -31.69 5.00 5.87
C LYS A 577 -30.82 3.74 5.87
N PHE A 578 -29.69 3.75 6.59
CA PHE A 578 -28.74 2.65 6.69
C PHE A 578 -28.90 1.84 7.98
N GLY A 579 -29.48 2.44 9.02
CA GLY A 579 -29.91 1.75 10.22
C GLY A 579 -30.06 2.69 11.41
N TRP A 580 -30.02 2.13 12.62
CA TRP A 580 -30.00 2.93 13.84
C TRP A 580 -28.56 3.23 14.24
N HIS A 581 -28.15 4.48 14.07
CA HIS A 581 -26.81 5.02 14.25
C HIS A 581 -26.58 5.41 15.71
N LEU A 582 -25.62 4.75 16.33
CA LEU A 582 -25.20 4.95 17.71
C LEU A 582 -23.86 5.68 17.74
N VAL A 583 -23.76 6.77 18.49
CA VAL A 583 -22.56 7.58 18.67
C VAL A 583 -22.22 7.65 20.14
N SER A 584 -21.00 7.27 20.51
CA SER A 584 -20.48 7.29 21.87
C SER A 584 -19.33 8.30 21.98
N GLU A 585 -19.42 9.18 22.97
CA GLU A 585 -18.40 10.17 23.35
C GLU A 585 -17.73 9.82 24.69
N ILE A 586 -17.97 8.63 25.22
CA ILE A 586 -17.36 8.20 26.49
C ILE A 586 -15.84 8.05 26.36
N HIS A 587 -15.11 8.17 27.47
CA HIS A 587 -13.68 7.94 27.47
C HIS A 587 -13.35 6.46 27.17
N ASP A 588 -12.30 6.23 26.38
CA ASP A 588 -11.85 4.89 26.02
C ASP A 588 -11.47 4.10 27.29
N GLY A 589 -12.06 2.91 27.49
CA GLY A 589 -11.88 2.09 28.69
C GLY A 589 -13.00 2.20 29.72
N ASP A 590 -13.86 3.22 29.60
CA ASP A 590 -15.14 3.29 30.32
C ASP A 590 -16.21 2.46 29.59
N PHE A 591 -17.34 2.25 30.24
CA PHE A 591 -18.53 1.72 29.59
C PHE A 591 -19.75 2.58 29.90
N ALA A 592 -20.60 2.77 28.90
CA ALA A 592 -21.93 3.33 29.09
C ALA A 592 -22.98 2.32 28.65
N SER A 593 -24.19 2.48 29.18
CA SER A 593 -25.31 1.65 28.77
C SER A 593 -26.56 2.49 28.64
N ILE A 594 -27.23 2.35 27.50
CA ILE A 594 -28.55 2.94 27.28
C ILE A 594 -29.59 1.84 27.32
N TRP A 595 -30.73 2.11 27.95
CA TRP A 595 -31.86 1.18 28.04
C TRP A 595 -33.06 1.73 27.29
N ALA A 596 -33.84 0.83 26.69
CA ALA A 596 -35.12 1.17 26.10
C ALA A 596 -36.07 1.70 27.18
N GLU A 597 -36.81 2.75 26.84
CA GLU A 597 -37.84 3.33 27.71
C GLU A 597 -38.95 2.31 27.98
N ASN A 598 -39.34 1.60 26.91
CA ASN A 598 -40.43 0.64 26.91
C ASN A 598 -39.93 -0.81 26.98
N THR A 599 -40.72 -1.66 27.62
CA THR A 599 -40.49 -3.11 27.67
C THR A 599 -41.28 -3.82 26.56
N VAL A 600 -40.82 -5.02 26.20
CA VAL A 600 -41.47 -5.89 25.21
C VAL A 600 -41.97 -7.15 25.93
N PRO A 601 -43.23 -7.59 25.74
CA PRO A 601 -43.72 -8.84 26.30
C PRO A 601 -42.86 -10.04 25.86
N VAL A 602 -42.59 -10.96 26.79
CA VAL A 602 -41.82 -12.18 26.51
C VAL A 602 -42.46 -13.03 25.41
N ASP A 603 -43.79 -13.01 25.30
CA ASP A 603 -44.53 -13.74 24.26
C ASP A 603 -44.25 -13.23 22.84
N GLU A 604 -43.91 -11.94 22.67
CA GLU A 604 -43.47 -11.40 21.36
C GLU A 604 -42.06 -11.89 20.97
N LEU A 605 -41.34 -12.49 21.91
CA LEU A 605 -39.94 -12.88 21.80
C LEU A 605 -39.75 -14.40 21.90
N GLY A 606 -40.78 -15.18 21.56
CA GLY A 606 -40.71 -16.65 21.51
C GLY A 606 -41.13 -17.37 22.80
N GLY A 607 -41.62 -16.63 23.81
CA GLY A 607 -42.15 -17.21 25.05
C GLY A 607 -41.10 -18.00 25.84
N ALA A 608 -41.54 -19.00 26.60
CA ALA A 608 -40.67 -19.84 27.43
C ALA A 608 -39.55 -20.60 26.65
N ALA A 609 -39.70 -20.76 25.33
CA ALA A 609 -38.68 -21.40 24.49
C ALA A 609 -37.45 -20.51 24.23
N GLY A 610 -37.56 -19.20 24.51
CA GLY A 610 -36.52 -18.22 24.26
C GLY A 610 -36.42 -17.78 22.81
N LEU A 611 -35.67 -16.69 22.56
CA LEU A 611 -35.43 -16.17 21.23
C LEU A 611 -34.06 -16.62 20.72
N LYS A 612 -34.03 -17.20 19.52
CA LYS A 612 -32.81 -17.28 18.71
C LYS A 612 -32.70 -16.02 17.88
N PHE A 613 -31.59 -15.30 17.96
CA PHE A 613 -31.45 -14.02 17.28
C PHE A 613 -30.03 -13.78 16.79
N HIS A 614 -29.90 -12.75 15.98
CA HIS A 614 -28.62 -12.22 15.54
C HIS A 614 -28.76 -10.72 15.34
N VAL A 615 -27.93 -9.93 16.01
CA VAL A 615 -27.85 -8.49 15.80
C VAL A 615 -26.73 -8.22 14.80
N VAL A 616 -27.09 -7.62 13.67
CA VAL A 616 -26.13 -7.20 12.65
C VAL A 616 -25.73 -5.78 12.96
N GLU A 617 -24.47 -5.64 13.36
CA GLU A 617 -23.83 -4.39 13.72
C GLU A 617 -22.81 -4.01 12.66
N GLY A 618 -22.71 -2.71 12.38
CA GLY A 618 -21.67 -2.11 11.58
C GLY A 618 -20.26 -2.16 12.20
N PRO A 619 -19.19 -1.98 11.40
CA PRO A 619 -17.87 -1.66 11.95
C PRO A 619 -17.85 -0.33 12.75
N GLY A 620 -16.83 -0.16 13.57
CA GLY A 620 -16.56 1.08 14.30
C GLY A 620 -16.58 0.87 15.80
N LEU A 621 -17.66 1.28 16.46
CA LEU A 621 -17.89 1.16 17.90
C LEU A 621 -18.43 -0.23 18.27
N PRO A 622 -17.67 -1.11 18.93
CA PRO A 622 -18.19 -2.39 19.38
C PRO A 622 -19.33 -2.19 20.38
N VAL A 623 -20.45 -2.87 20.16
CA VAL A 623 -21.59 -2.83 21.10
C VAL A 623 -22.01 -4.22 21.53
N GLU A 624 -22.48 -4.33 22.76
CA GLU A 624 -23.19 -5.52 23.24
C GLU A 624 -24.67 -5.21 23.34
N LEU A 625 -25.49 -6.22 23.02
CA LEU A 625 -26.89 -6.19 23.38
C LEU A 625 -27.05 -6.60 24.85
N LEU A 626 -27.69 -5.74 25.63
CA LEU A 626 -28.12 -6.03 27.00
C LEU A 626 -29.59 -6.41 27.03
N VAL A 627 -29.95 -7.35 27.90
CA VAL A 627 -31.32 -7.88 27.99
C VAL A 627 -31.67 -8.07 29.46
N ARG A 628 -32.67 -7.34 29.95
CA ARG A 628 -33.26 -7.50 31.29
C ARG A 628 -34.58 -8.22 31.21
N PHE A 629 -34.75 -9.23 32.04
CA PHE A 629 -36.02 -9.93 32.23
C PHE A 629 -36.72 -9.39 33.47
N GLU A 630 -37.96 -8.94 33.32
CA GLU A 630 -38.75 -8.30 34.37
C GLU A 630 -40.06 -9.09 34.61
N THR A 631 -40.54 -9.14 35.86
CA THR A 631 -41.87 -9.69 36.20
C THR A 631 -42.99 -8.75 35.73
N GLU A 632 -44.25 -9.19 35.83
CA GLU A 632 -45.43 -8.34 35.55
C GLU A 632 -45.49 -7.09 36.46
N GLY A 633 -44.88 -7.16 37.66
CA GLY A 633 -44.72 -6.03 38.58
C GLY A 633 -43.46 -5.18 38.35
N GLY A 634 -42.69 -5.42 37.28
CA GLY A 634 -41.47 -4.68 36.95
C GLY A 634 -40.22 -5.05 37.77
N GLN A 635 -40.24 -6.17 38.50
CA GLN A 635 -39.08 -6.63 39.26
C GLN A 635 -38.06 -7.33 38.35
N LEU A 636 -36.79 -6.91 38.39
CA LEU A 636 -35.71 -7.55 37.65
C LEU A 636 -35.46 -8.98 38.13
N LEU A 637 -35.46 -9.94 37.21
CA LEU A 637 -35.15 -11.36 37.44
C LEU A 637 -33.74 -11.73 37.00
N ALA A 638 -33.33 -11.29 35.80
CA ALA A 638 -32.03 -11.58 35.24
C ALA A 638 -31.59 -10.50 34.24
N GLU A 639 -30.27 -10.32 34.10
CA GLU A 639 -29.65 -9.49 33.07
C GLU A 639 -28.63 -10.33 32.29
N LEU A 640 -28.79 -10.39 30.97
CA LEU A 640 -27.89 -11.11 30.06
C LEU A 640 -27.24 -10.15 29.07
N LYS A 641 -26.06 -10.54 28.58
CA LYS A 641 -25.25 -9.78 27.62
C LYS A 641 -24.93 -10.67 26.43
N PHE A 642 -25.03 -10.10 25.24
CA PHE A 642 -24.82 -10.82 24.00
C PHE A 642 -23.90 -10.04 23.08
N GLU A 643 -22.91 -10.74 22.53
CA GLU A 643 -22.09 -10.23 21.45
C GLU A 643 -22.95 -10.04 20.20
N THR A 644 -22.74 -8.93 19.50
CA THR A 644 -23.29 -8.69 18.16
C THR A 644 -22.53 -9.52 17.12
N ASN A 645 -23.05 -9.53 15.88
CA ASN A 645 -22.45 -10.23 14.74
C ASN A 645 -22.20 -11.73 14.94
N SER A 646 -22.94 -12.34 15.87
CA SER A 646 -22.88 -13.77 16.20
C SER A 646 -24.28 -14.33 16.44
N ASN A 647 -24.44 -15.64 16.26
CA ASN A 647 -25.70 -16.32 16.49
C ASN A 647 -25.93 -16.53 17.98
N GLN A 648 -27.01 -15.94 18.50
CA GLN A 648 -27.28 -15.87 19.93
C GLN A 648 -28.61 -16.53 20.29
N GLN A 649 -28.74 -16.98 21.53
CA GLN A 649 -30.00 -17.47 22.08
C GLN A 649 -30.08 -17.10 23.54
N TRP A 650 -31.23 -16.60 23.99
CA TRP A 650 -31.51 -16.48 25.41
C TRP A 650 -32.56 -17.50 25.86
N VAL A 651 -32.46 -17.90 27.13
CA VAL A 651 -33.48 -18.71 27.83
C VAL A 651 -34.24 -17.77 28.76
N VAL A 652 -35.56 -17.83 28.73
CA VAL A 652 -36.41 -16.97 29.55
C VAL A 652 -36.45 -17.50 30.99
N PRO A 653 -36.11 -16.69 32.00
CA PRO A 653 -36.25 -17.08 33.40
C PRO A 653 -37.72 -17.32 33.79
N ASP A 654 -37.96 -18.29 34.68
CA ASP A 654 -39.29 -18.55 35.22
C ASP A 654 -39.89 -17.29 35.87
N GLY A 655 -41.11 -16.94 35.47
CA GLY A 655 -41.82 -15.76 35.97
C GLY A 655 -41.51 -14.44 35.25
N ALA A 656 -40.67 -14.45 34.22
CA ALA A 656 -40.46 -13.26 33.38
C ALA A 656 -41.69 -12.99 32.50
N ALA A 657 -42.22 -11.78 32.59
CA ALA A 657 -43.34 -11.31 31.77
C ALA A 657 -42.87 -10.34 30.66
N HIS A 658 -41.83 -9.55 30.95
CA HIS A 658 -41.34 -8.50 30.08
C HIS A 658 -39.82 -8.55 29.89
N VAL A 659 -39.38 -8.03 28.74
CA VAL A 659 -37.97 -7.87 28.37
C VAL A 659 -37.68 -6.39 28.12
N ARG A 660 -36.64 -5.86 28.74
CA ARG A 660 -36.09 -4.53 28.43
C ARG A 660 -34.75 -4.70 27.73
N LEU A 661 -34.60 -4.09 26.57
CA LEU A 661 -33.35 -4.10 25.82
C LEU A 661 -32.46 -2.92 26.22
N GLY A 662 -31.16 -3.13 26.14
CA GLY A 662 -30.16 -2.10 26.30
C GLY A 662 -29.01 -2.28 25.33
N TRP A 663 -28.19 -1.25 25.18
CA TRP A 663 -26.93 -1.30 24.45
C TRP A 663 -25.82 -0.92 25.38
N ARG A 664 -24.73 -1.68 25.36
CA ARG A 664 -23.50 -1.34 26.06
C ARG A 664 -22.41 -1.00 25.07
N VAL A 665 -21.72 0.08 25.36
CA VAL A 665 -20.58 0.60 24.57
C VAL A 665 -19.34 0.66 25.47
N PHE A 666 -18.15 0.52 24.89
CA PHE A 666 -16.87 0.37 25.63
C PHE A 666 -15.81 1.43 25.32
N SER A 667 -16.13 2.36 24.43
CA SER A 667 -15.21 3.40 23.99
C SER A 667 -15.97 4.55 23.34
N SER A 668 -15.24 5.61 23.01
CA SER A 668 -15.70 6.59 22.03
C SER A 668 -15.81 5.94 20.65
N GLY A 669 -16.69 6.45 19.78
CA GLY A 669 -16.85 5.97 18.41
C GLY A 669 -18.29 6.01 17.90
N THR A 670 -18.53 5.40 16.75
CA THR A 670 -19.88 5.24 16.20
C THR A 670 -20.07 3.87 15.54
N THR A 671 -21.29 3.34 15.57
CA THR A 671 -21.70 2.15 14.81
C THR A 671 -23.15 2.29 14.32
N ARG A 672 -23.60 1.36 13.48
CA ARG A 672 -25.02 1.21 13.12
C ARG A 672 -25.55 -0.18 13.47
N ILE A 673 -26.66 -0.22 14.18
CA ILE A 673 -27.49 -1.43 14.22
C ILE A 673 -28.26 -1.50 12.90
N MET A 674 -27.78 -2.37 12.02
CA MET A 674 -28.35 -2.58 10.68
C MET A 674 -29.52 -3.56 10.70
N ARG A 675 -29.56 -4.49 11.67
CA ARG A 675 -30.65 -5.46 11.80
C ARG A 675 -30.69 -6.10 13.19
N PHE A 676 -31.90 -6.35 13.68
CA PHE A 676 -32.14 -7.30 14.76
C PHE A 676 -32.93 -8.48 14.17
N ALA A 677 -32.26 -9.54 13.76
CA ALA A 677 -32.89 -10.73 13.20
C ALA A 677 -33.43 -11.62 14.33
N LEU A 678 -34.68 -12.07 14.21
CA LEU A 678 -35.37 -12.94 15.18
C LEU A 678 -35.11 -14.44 14.94
N THR A 679 -33.99 -14.73 14.27
CA THR A 679 -33.51 -16.07 13.93
C THR A 679 -31.98 -16.01 13.80
N TRP A 680 -31.30 -17.15 13.89
CA TRP A 680 -29.89 -17.26 13.51
C TRP A 680 -29.67 -16.96 12.02
N LEU A 681 -28.48 -16.42 11.71
CA LEU A 681 -28.04 -16.12 10.35
C LEU A 681 -27.29 -17.27 9.71
#